data_AF-A0A955V8R6-F1
#
_entry.id   AF-A0A955V8R6-F1
#
_cell.length_a   1.000
_cell.length_b   1.000
_cell.length_c   1.000
_cell.angle_alpha   90.00
_cell.angle_beta   90.00
_cell.angle_gamma   90.00
#
_symmetry.space_group_name_H-M   'P 1'
#
loop_
_entity.id
_entity.type
_entity.pdbx_description
1 polymer ?
#
loop_
_entity_poly.entity_id
_entity_poly.type
_entity_poly.pdbx_seq_one_letter_code
_entity_poly.pdbx_strand_id
1 'polypeptide(L)'
;DGLVALGAETCDDGNLLTSDGCSGTCEVETGWTCDGPEGVAGHCDHVCGDGVVAVGAETCDDGGTATLDGCDDGCRVERGWTCFGPAGAAGHCAHVCGDGRLARGAEGCDDGNLRAGDGCSPACEPESGWVCGDGPFLGVIGALPDTFCTTVCGDGVVGAPRETCDDGNDVAGDGCGDRCRVEYGWTCAGAPGTSDHCGAVCGDGRLAVGAEVCDDGHLVGAAPPGPRGCSDDCEVVPGFHCGPADFDLVGRDSTCGASCGDGVVAVGVEACDDHNTRDGDGCSAVCAVEPGWDCGAGGVACVAVCGDGALASVEGCDDGNTVAGDGCSATCRVEVGFLCGPNAEGPPASACASTCGDGVRAADEGCDEGGDAGFPTTAGCAAGCEVADGWTCHELPSGRSVCAATRCGDGIVAGDEACDDGGNASGDGCSAGCADEVGFTCRDAHGDCDAICGDGLIVGGEACDEGPASSEPDAPPRGCAEDCGAVLHGFTCSGEPSVCVTRCGDNVVAGDEACDDGRAEQIAEGAEVRGCDGECRIVPGWSCDDGEPSYCLPGCGDGLVQGVEACDDGNLADDDGCSAGCTVEPGQVCEGEPSVCAADQDGDGILDDGDGSGIAGDHPCASFETVGCDDNCVADWNVGQVDSDGDGRGDACQGLYLGPRIVGG
;
A
#
# COMPACT_ATOMS: atom_id res chain seq x y z
N ASP A 1 36.00 97.82 27.60
CA ASP A 1 34.67 97.69 28.24
C ASP A 1 33.54 97.68 27.20
N GLY A 2 33.88 97.34 25.97
CA GLY A 2 32.96 97.29 24.85
C GLY A 2 32.53 98.69 24.43
N LEU A 3 33.35 99.73 24.60
CA LEU A 3 33.06 101.08 24.14
C LEU A 3 34.35 101.76 23.67
N VAL A 4 34.43 102.16 22.40
CA VAL A 4 35.63 102.83 21.86
C VAL A 4 35.73 104.28 22.36
N ALA A 5 36.77 104.63 23.13
CA ALA A 5 37.03 105.99 23.62
C ALA A 5 37.89 106.83 22.66
N LEU A 6 37.37 108.00 22.26
CA LEU A 6 38.05 108.94 21.35
C LEU A 6 39.47 109.34 21.81
N GLY A 7 40.46 109.02 20.98
CA GLY A 7 41.86 109.44 21.15
C GLY A 7 42.65 108.65 22.18
N ALA A 8 42.06 107.59 22.77
CA ALA A 8 42.70 106.69 23.72
C ALA A 8 42.87 105.27 23.16
N GLU A 9 41.92 104.77 22.37
CA GLU A 9 41.96 103.43 21.77
C GLU A 9 41.34 103.38 20.37
N THR A 10 41.74 102.39 19.57
CA THR A 10 41.31 102.23 18.17
C THR A 10 40.25 101.16 17.95
N CYS A 11 40.07 100.25 18.91
CA CYS A 11 39.00 99.24 18.95
C CYS A 11 38.75 98.82 20.41
N ASP A 12 37.59 98.20 20.69
CA ASP A 12 37.26 97.57 21.98
C ASP A 12 36.11 96.56 21.77
N ASP A 13 36.45 95.28 21.72
CA ASP A 13 35.52 94.15 21.52
C ASP A 13 34.95 93.60 22.85
N GLY A 14 35.16 94.32 23.95
CA GLY A 14 34.62 93.99 25.25
C GLY A 14 35.42 92.95 26.03
N ASN A 15 36.58 92.50 25.53
CA ASN A 15 37.42 91.54 26.24
C ASN A 15 38.94 91.82 26.10
N LEU A 16 39.79 90.88 26.54
CA LEU A 16 41.28 91.03 26.53
C LEU A 16 41.96 89.86 25.81
N LEU A 17 41.18 89.03 25.12
CA LEU A 17 41.71 87.99 24.27
C LEU A 17 42.43 88.64 23.09
N THR A 18 43.23 87.83 22.43
CA THR A 18 43.90 88.21 21.20
C THR A 18 43.51 87.16 20.17
N SER A 19 43.39 87.55 18.90
CA SER A 19 42.87 86.78 17.76
C SER A 19 41.34 86.70 17.65
N ASP A 20 40.64 87.72 18.14
CA ASP A 20 39.19 87.90 18.05
C ASP A 20 38.75 89.30 17.58
N GLY A 21 39.71 90.10 17.08
CA GLY A 21 39.45 91.36 16.38
C GLY A 21 40.12 92.56 17.02
N CYS A 22 40.16 92.64 18.35
CA CYS A 22 40.86 93.69 19.07
C CYS A 22 41.83 93.10 20.11
N SER A 23 43.10 93.47 20.02
CA SER A 23 44.09 92.96 20.98
C SER A 23 43.84 93.44 22.40
N GLY A 24 44.38 92.74 23.40
CA GLY A 24 44.36 93.18 24.81
C GLY A 24 45.07 94.52 25.12
N THR A 25 45.65 95.19 24.10
CA THR A 25 46.18 96.56 24.16
C THR A 25 45.34 97.57 23.35
N CYS A 26 44.14 97.19 22.94
CA CYS A 26 43.17 97.98 22.19
C CYS A 26 43.64 98.45 20.78
N GLU A 27 44.52 97.66 20.17
CA GLU A 27 44.94 97.79 18.76
C GLU A 27 44.19 96.77 17.90
N VAL A 28 43.71 97.20 16.72
CA VAL A 28 43.04 96.32 15.74
C VAL A 28 44.01 95.24 15.29
N GLU A 29 43.54 93.99 15.30
CA GLU A 29 44.38 92.84 14.96
C GLU A 29 44.53 92.68 13.44
N THR A 30 45.66 92.09 13.03
CA THR A 30 45.96 91.90 11.60
C THR A 30 44.89 91.04 10.91
N GLY A 31 44.32 91.54 9.80
CA GLY A 31 43.24 90.87 9.04
C GLY A 31 41.83 91.16 9.55
N TRP A 32 41.69 91.98 10.60
CA TRP A 32 40.39 92.36 11.15
C TRP A 32 40.07 93.83 10.84
N THR A 33 38.79 94.09 10.56
CA THR A 33 38.25 95.44 10.41
C THR A 33 37.25 95.68 11.52
N CYS A 34 37.50 96.68 12.36
CA CYS A 34 36.62 97.05 13.46
C CYS A 34 35.93 98.38 13.17
N ASP A 35 34.60 98.39 13.23
CA ASP A 35 33.78 99.59 13.03
C ASP A 35 32.91 99.87 14.27
N GLY A 36 32.77 101.15 14.62
CA GLY A 36 31.89 101.59 15.70
C GLY A 36 31.92 103.10 15.94
N PRO A 37 30.76 103.80 16.01
CA PRO A 37 30.72 105.18 16.46
C PRO A 37 30.97 105.28 17.97
N GLU A 38 31.35 106.48 18.42
CA GLU A 38 31.65 106.80 19.82
C GLU A 38 30.61 106.24 20.80
N GLY A 39 31.06 105.45 21.79
CA GLY A 39 30.19 104.91 22.83
C GLY A 39 29.31 103.73 22.40
N VAL A 40 29.71 103.00 21.35
CA VAL A 40 29.15 101.68 20.97
C VAL A 40 30.29 100.65 20.99
N ALA A 41 29.95 99.38 21.26
CA ALA A 41 30.90 98.27 21.18
C ALA A 41 31.51 98.16 19.78
N GLY A 42 32.84 98.07 19.73
CA GLY A 42 33.55 97.86 18.47
C GLY A 42 33.17 96.50 17.94
N HIS A 43 32.52 96.48 16.78
CA HIS A 43 32.21 95.25 16.07
C HIS A 43 33.37 94.97 15.11
N CYS A 44 34.10 93.89 15.37
CA CYS A 44 35.23 93.47 14.54
C CYS A 44 34.80 92.29 13.67
N ASP A 45 34.89 92.49 12.36
CA ASP A 45 34.69 91.43 11.36
C ASP A 45 36.01 91.12 10.65
N HIS A 46 36.13 89.88 10.18
CA HIS A 46 37.14 89.47 9.22
C HIS A 46 36.53 89.56 7.81
N VAL A 47 37.34 89.88 6.79
CA VAL A 47 36.88 90.03 5.42
C VAL A 47 37.55 88.97 4.56
N CYS A 48 36.77 87.97 4.16
CA CYS A 48 37.28 86.95 3.26
C CYS A 48 37.59 87.53 1.87
N GLY A 49 38.78 87.23 1.35
CA GLY A 49 39.25 87.62 0.03
C GLY A 49 40.01 88.94 -0.01
N ASP A 50 40.49 89.45 1.12
CA ASP A 50 41.26 90.69 1.19
C ASP A 50 42.78 90.48 1.05
N GLY A 51 43.21 89.20 0.96
CA GLY A 51 44.58 88.79 0.84
C GLY A 51 45.32 88.73 2.17
N VAL A 52 44.64 88.62 3.32
CA VAL A 52 45.26 88.55 4.65
C VAL A 52 44.53 87.58 5.57
N VAL A 53 45.13 86.40 5.84
CA VAL A 53 44.54 85.42 6.78
C VAL A 53 44.44 85.97 8.22
N ALA A 54 43.24 86.36 8.63
CA ALA A 54 42.85 86.83 9.95
C ALA A 54 43.03 85.74 11.01
N VAL A 55 43.98 85.98 11.91
CA VAL A 55 44.38 85.01 12.93
C VAL A 55 43.20 84.69 13.84
N GLY A 56 42.82 83.41 13.93
CA GLY A 56 41.74 82.93 14.81
C GLY A 56 40.34 82.90 14.18
N ALA A 57 40.13 83.57 13.03
CA ALA A 57 38.83 83.60 12.34
C ALA A 57 38.78 82.83 11.03
N GLU A 58 39.84 82.89 10.22
CA GLU A 58 39.89 82.19 8.93
C GLU A 58 41.07 81.25 8.79
N THR A 59 40.87 80.25 7.94
CA THR A 59 41.85 79.19 7.70
C THR A 59 42.66 79.40 6.44
N CYS A 60 42.17 80.25 5.52
CA CYS A 60 42.83 80.65 4.29
C CYS A 60 42.18 81.93 3.73
N ASP A 61 42.89 82.65 2.86
CA ASP A 61 42.41 83.80 2.08
C ASP A 61 43.31 83.89 0.83
N ASP A 62 42.74 83.73 -0.36
CA ASP A 62 43.45 83.72 -1.65
C ASP A 62 43.37 85.06 -2.42
N GLY A 63 42.91 86.12 -1.76
CA GLY A 63 42.77 87.45 -2.33
C GLY A 63 41.51 87.65 -3.17
N GLY A 64 40.53 86.74 -3.07
CA GLY A 64 39.21 86.86 -3.69
C GLY A 64 38.12 86.08 -2.95
N THR A 65 36.90 86.11 -3.50
CA THR A 65 35.76 85.31 -3.02
C THR A 65 35.18 84.42 -4.11
N ALA A 66 35.97 84.21 -5.17
CA ALA A 66 35.60 83.21 -6.16
C ALA A 66 35.64 81.84 -5.49
N THR A 67 34.78 80.94 -5.96
CA THR A 67 34.81 79.55 -5.52
C THR A 67 35.53 78.74 -6.59
N LEU A 68 36.26 77.71 -6.17
CA LEU A 68 37.06 76.74 -6.94
C LEU A 68 38.43 77.25 -7.39
N ASP A 69 39.01 78.22 -6.69
CA ASP A 69 40.36 78.75 -6.90
C ASP A 69 41.25 78.76 -5.64
N GLY A 70 40.78 78.19 -4.52
CA GLY A 70 41.59 77.97 -3.33
C GLY A 70 40.82 78.09 -2.02
N CYS A 71 40.15 79.22 -1.82
CA CYS A 71 39.35 79.55 -0.64
C CYS A 71 37.91 79.86 -1.02
N ASP A 72 36.94 79.30 -0.29
CA ASP A 72 35.53 79.61 -0.52
C ASP A 72 35.15 81.01 -0.01
N ASP A 73 33.94 81.46 -0.34
CA ASP A 73 33.38 82.74 0.11
C ASP A 73 33.16 82.84 1.65
N GLY A 74 33.41 81.74 2.37
CA GLY A 74 33.41 81.64 3.83
C GLY A 74 34.80 81.39 4.43
N CYS A 75 35.86 81.61 3.65
CA CYS A 75 37.26 81.53 4.06
C CYS A 75 37.72 80.17 4.61
N ARG A 76 37.19 79.12 3.97
CA ARG A 76 37.60 77.73 4.16
C ARG A 76 38.36 77.27 2.94
N VAL A 77 39.41 76.49 3.19
CA VAL A 77 40.15 75.82 2.11
C VAL A 77 39.20 74.93 1.33
N GLU A 78 39.15 75.15 0.02
CA GLU A 78 38.30 74.40 -0.87
C GLU A 78 38.81 72.97 -1.06
N ARG A 79 37.89 72.07 -1.39
CA ARG A 79 38.23 70.64 -1.52
C ARG A 79 39.32 70.43 -2.59
N GLY A 80 40.38 69.73 -2.22
CA GLY A 80 41.52 69.42 -3.10
C GLY A 80 42.59 70.50 -3.13
N TRP A 81 42.32 71.70 -2.63
CA TRP A 81 43.29 72.77 -2.58
C TRP A 81 44.16 72.69 -1.32
N THR A 82 45.44 73.04 -1.46
CA THR A 82 46.34 73.20 -0.32
C THR A 82 46.82 74.64 -0.23
N CYS A 83 46.41 75.32 0.84
CA CYS A 83 46.78 76.72 1.07
C CYS A 83 47.93 76.83 2.07
N PHE A 84 48.94 77.64 1.71
CA PHE A 84 50.11 77.90 2.53
C PHE A 84 50.27 79.41 2.77
N GLY A 85 50.42 79.82 4.04
CA GLY A 85 50.70 81.21 4.40
C GLY A 85 50.93 81.37 5.91
N PRO A 86 51.81 82.29 6.35
CA PRO A 86 51.87 82.67 7.76
C PRO A 86 50.62 83.47 8.15
N ALA A 87 50.16 83.29 9.39
CA ALA A 87 49.12 84.08 10.02
C ALA A 87 49.37 85.60 9.80
N GLY A 88 48.44 86.30 9.14
CA GLY A 88 48.57 87.72 8.79
C GLY A 88 49.24 88.05 7.45
N ALA A 89 49.28 87.13 6.48
CA ALA A 89 49.71 87.37 5.10
C ALA A 89 48.77 86.67 4.09
N ALA A 90 48.89 87.01 2.79
CA ALA A 90 48.11 86.37 1.73
C ALA A 90 48.32 84.86 1.72
N GLY A 91 47.22 84.11 1.78
CA GLY A 91 47.22 82.67 1.60
C GLY A 91 47.48 82.35 0.13
N HIS A 92 48.55 81.60 -0.15
CA HIS A 92 48.78 81.09 -1.50
C HIS A 92 48.24 79.67 -1.57
N CYS A 93 47.14 79.49 -2.31
CA CYS A 93 46.55 78.18 -2.55
C CYS A 93 47.13 77.57 -3.84
N ALA A 94 47.54 76.32 -3.75
CA ALA A 94 48.07 75.54 -4.85
C ALA A 94 47.38 74.18 -4.94
N HIS A 95 47.30 73.68 -6.16
CA HIS A 95 46.89 72.31 -6.48
C HIS A 95 48.14 71.48 -6.84
N VAL A 96 48.11 70.18 -6.56
CA VAL A 96 49.25 69.27 -6.77
C VAL A 96 48.74 68.00 -7.42
N CYS A 97 49.05 67.85 -8.70
CA CYS A 97 48.71 66.66 -9.45
C CYS A 97 49.31 65.38 -8.85
N GLY A 98 48.46 64.37 -8.67
CA GLY A 98 48.83 63.05 -8.16
C GLY A 98 48.96 62.99 -6.64
N ASP A 99 48.37 63.92 -5.90
CA ASP A 99 48.38 63.93 -4.43
C ASP A 99 47.21 63.16 -3.81
N GLY A 100 46.32 62.63 -4.65
CA GLY A 100 45.15 61.89 -4.26
C GLY A 100 43.98 62.80 -3.88
N ARG A 101 43.96 64.06 -4.34
CA ARG A 101 42.88 65.02 -4.10
C ARG A 101 42.62 65.90 -5.33
N LEU A 102 41.47 65.72 -5.97
CA LEU A 102 41.07 66.57 -7.10
C LEU A 102 40.81 68.03 -6.66
N ALA A 103 41.67 68.96 -7.07
CA ALA A 103 41.46 70.40 -6.93
C ALA A 103 40.46 70.89 -7.99
N ARG A 104 39.17 70.89 -7.62
CA ARG A 104 38.07 71.31 -8.50
C ARG A 104 38.33 72.73 -9.02
N GLY A 105 38.16 72.93 -10.33
CA GLY A 105 38.39 74.21 -11.01
C GLY A 105 39.80 74.39 -11.59
N ALA A 106 40.79 73.63 -11.11
CA ALA A 106 42.18 73.70 -11.57
C ALA A 106 42.72 72.39 -12.16
N GLU A 107 42.30 71.23 -11.64
CA GLU A 107 42.70 69.91 -12.13
C GLU A 107 41.55 69.22 -12.87
N GLY A 108 41.85 68.59 -14.00
CA GLY A 108 40.89 67.78 -14.77
C GLY A 108 40.71 66.37 -14.23
N CYS A 109 41.71 65.85 -13.49
CA CYS A 109 41.73 64.55 -12.83
C CYS A 109 42.84 64.49 -11.76
N ASP A 110 42.80 63.51 -10.86
CA ASP A 110 43.91 63.13 -9.98
C ASP A 110 43.78 61.63 -9.64
N ASP A 111 44.75 60.79 -10.01
CA ASP A 111 44.72 59.34 -9.75
C ASP A 111 45.69 58.92 -8.63
N GLY A 112 46.09 59.88 -7.78
CA GLY A 112 46.99 59.67 -6.65
C GLY A 112 48.45 59.41 -7.03
N ASN A 113 48.83 59.57 -8.31
CA ASN A 113 50.22 59.52 -8.72
C ASN A 113 50.51 60.32 -10.01
N LEU A 114 51.73 60.21 -10.55
CA LEU A 114 52.21 60.94 -11.74
C LEU A 114 52.64 59.99 -12.87
N ARG A 115 52.13 58.75 -12.88
CA ARG A 115 52.35 57.84 -14.00
C ARG A 115 51.40 58.22 -15.13
N ALA A 116 51.73 57.73 -16.31
CA ALA A 116 50.89 57.90 -17.49
C ALA A 116 50.38 56.52 -17.89
N GLY A 117 49.15 56.46 -18.37
CA GLY A 117 48.42 55.26 -18.78
C GLY A 117 47.56 54.62 -17.67
N ASP A 118 47.41 55.26 -16.51
CA ASP A 118 46.66 54.73 -15.35
C ASP A 118 45.46 55.60 -14.93
N GLY A 119 45.11 56.59 -15.74
CA GLY A 119 43.88 57.36 -15.60
C GLY A 119 44.09 58.86 -15.79
N CYS A 120 45.06 59.41 -15.08
CA CYS A 120 45.37 60.83 -15.12
C CYS A 120 46.80 61.08 -15.60
N SER A 121 46.96 61.98 -16.57
CA SER A 121 48.29 62.30 -17.06
C SER A 121 49.10 63.09 -16.00
N PRO A 122 50.44 63.14 -16.11
CA PRO A 122 51.28 63.96 -15.23
C PRO A 122 50.99 65.48 -15.32
N ALA A 123 50.12 65.90 -16.23
CA ALA A 123 49.65 67.28 -16.41
C ALA A 123 48.24 67.51 -15.84
N CYS A 124 47.67 66.53 -15.13
CA CYS A 124 46.32 66.59 -14.56
C CYS A 124 45.19 66.73 -15.59
N GLU A 125 45.44 66.19 -16.79
CA GLU A 125 44.44 66.01 -17.84
C GLU A 125 44.03 64.53 -17.92
N PRO A 126 42.72 64.23 -18.04
CA PRO A 126 42.25 62.86 -18.23
C PRO A 126 42.89 62.23 -19.46
N GLU A 127 43.39 61.00 -19.32
CA GLU A 127 43.99 60.30 -20.44
C GLU A 127 42.91 59.76 -21.40
N SER A 128 43.26 59.58 -22.67
CA SER A 128 42.31 59.07 -23.67
C SER A 128 41.79 57.68 -23.29
N GLY A 129 40.47 57.51 -23.23
CA GLY A 129 39.81 56.26 -22.80
C GLY A 129 39.52 56.19 -21.30
N TRP A 130 39.87 57.24 -20.54
CA TRP A 130 39.61 57.32 -19.10
C TRP A 130 38.66 58.47 -18.77
N VAL A 131 37.69 58.19 -17.91
CA VAL A 131 36.83 59.21 -17.30
C VAL A 131 37.21 59.32 -15.83
N CYS A 132 37.52 60.54 -15.40
CA CYS A 132 37.96 60.86 -14.05
C CYS A 132 37.05 61.97 -13.47
N GLY A 133 36.67 61.87 -12.20
CA GLY A 133 35.97 62.94 -11.47
C GLY A 133 34.42 62.96 -11.59
N ASP A 134 33.81 63.99 -10.99
CA ASP A 134 32.37 64.15 -10.77
C ASP A 134 31.57 64.43 -12.06
N GLY A 135 31.37 63.41 -12.89
CA GLY A 135 30.43 63.45 -14.00
C GLY A 135 28.97 63.33 -13.54
N PRO A 136 28.01 64.09 -14.10
CA PRO A 136 26.58 64.01 -13.76
C PRO A 136 25.86 62.76 -14.32
N PHE A 137 26.59 61.73 -14.74
CA PHE A 137 26.07 60.60 -15.53
C PHE A 137 26.21 59.21 -14.89
N LEU A 138 26.54 59.09 -13.60
CA LEU A 138 26.62 57.79 -12.91
C LEU A 138 25.61 57.70 -11.74
N GLY A 139 24.34 57.57 -12.09
CA GLY A 139 23.22 57.45 -11.14
C GLY A 139 23.05 56.08 -10.47
N VAL A 140 24.03 55.16 -10.46
CA VAL A 140 23.83 53.78 -9.94
C VAL A 140 24.90 53.30 -8.96
N ILE A 141 25.98 54.04 -8.74
CA ILE A 141 26.96 53.75 -7.68
C ILE A 141 27.28 55.07 -7.00
N GLY A 142 26.95 55.18 -5.71
CA GLY A 142 27.13 56.41 -4.94
C GLY A 142 28.54 56.97 -5.09
N ALA A 143 28.62 58.30 -5.22
CA ALA A 143 29.82 59.15 -5.29
C ALA A 143 31.14 58.35 -5.20
N LEU A 144 31.74 58.06 -6.35
CA LEU A 144 33.13 57.60 -6.38
C LEU A 144 33.99 58.68 -5.70
N PRO A 145 35.01 58.31 -4.91
CA PRO A 145 35.92 59.30 -4.34
C PRO A 145 36.54 60.11 -5.47
N ASP A 146 36.80 61.40 -5.24
CA ASP A 146 37.20 62.41 -6.24
C ASP A 146 38.46 62.02 -7.08
N THR A 147 39.12 60.90 -6.77
CA THR A 147 40.40 60.43 -7.33
C THR A 147 40.38 59.08 -8.04
N PHE A 148 39.21 58.65 -8.53
CA PHE A 148 39.07 57.37 -9.22
C PHE A 148 38.76 57.57 -10.71
N CYS A 149 39.71 57.18 -11.56
CA CYS A 149 39.51 57.08 -13.00
C CYS A 149 39.00 55.69 -13.39
N THR A 150 37.99 55.64 -14.25
CA THR A 150 37.45 54.39 -14.82
C THR A 150 37.53 54.41 -16.33
N THR A 151 37.71 53.23 -16.90
CA THR A 151 37.65 52.98 -18.33
C THR A 151 36.18 52.99 -18.81
N VAL A 152 35.96 53.28 -20.09
CA VAL A 152 34.61 53.44 -20.68
C VAL A 152 34.26 52.20 -21.49
N CYS A 153 33.19 51.52 -21.08
CA CYS A 153 32.72 50.37 -21.81
C CYS A 153 32.08 50.74 -23.16
N GLY A 154 32.49 50.06 -24.22
CA GLY A 154 31.95 50.25 -25.56
C GLY A 154 32.65 51.35 -26.37
N ASP A 155 33.85 51.75 -25.97
CA ASP A 155 34.62 52.78 -26.67
C ASP A 155 35.53 52.20 -27.77
N GLY A 156 35.49 50.87 -27.93
CA GLY A 156 36.26 50.12 -28.92
C GLY A 156 37.68 49.77 -28.44
N VAL A 157 37.96 49.87 -27.13
CA VAL A 157 39.28 49.61 -26.55
C VAL A 157 39.17 48.88 -25.22
N VAL A 158 39.71 47.66 -25.13
CA VAL A 158 39.81 46.95 -23.85
C VAL A 158 40.87 47.58 -22.94
N GLY A 159 40.44 48.35 -21.93
CA GLY A 159 41.26 49.02 -20.92
C GLY A 159 41.57 48.14 -19.70
N ALA A 160 42.79 47.61 -19.62
CA ALA A 160 43.27 46.87 -18.45
C ALA A 160 43.42 47.80 -17.22
N PRO A 161 43.11 47.36 -15.97
CA PRO A 161 42.86 45.99 -15.52
C PRO A 161 41.38 45.65 -15.22
N ARG A 162 40.43 46.55 -15.49
CA ARG A 162 39.02 46.40 -15.07
C ARG A 162 38.06 45.98 -16.17
N GLU A 163 38.41 46.16 -17.44
CA GLU A 163 37.61 45.70 -18.58
C GLU A 163 38.08 44.33 -19.03
N THR A 164 37.12 43.41 -19.14
CA THR A 164 37.37 42.03 -19.59
C THR A 164 36.89 41.77 -21.01
N CYS A 165 36.12 42.70 -21.57
CA CYS A 165 35.77 42.81 -22.99
C CYS A 165 35.41 44.26 -23.35
N ASP A 166 35.32 44.57 -24.64
CA ASP A 166 34.73 45.79 -25.22
C ASP A 166 34.33 45.51 -26.67
N ASP A 167 33.04 45.44 -27.00
CA ASP A 167 32.52 45.16 -28.35
C ASP A 167 32.16 46.43 -29.15
N GLY A 168 32.65 47.59 -28.70
CA GLY A 168 32.52 48.87 -29.40
C GLY A 168 31.17 49.57 -29.21
N ASN A 169 30.31 49.11 -28.30
CA ASN A 169 29.11 49.83 -27.87
C ASN A 169 28.68 49.49 -26.42
N ASP A 170 27.65 50.16 -25.88
CA ASP A 170 27.17 50.02 -24.50
C ASP A 170 25.84 49.24 -24.38
N VAL A 171 25.41 48.57 -25.45
CA VAL A 171 24.23 47.72 -25.45
C VAL A 171 24.55 46.43 -24.68
N ALA A 172 23.59 45.94 -23.91
CA ALA A 172 23.71 44.62 -23.28
C ALA A 172 23.00 43.58 -24.17
N GLY A 173 23.55 42.37 -24.26
CA GLY A 173 23.02 41.26 -25.04
C GLY A 173 23.67 41.06 -26.41
N ASP A 174 24.82 41.67 -26.69
CA ASP A 174 25.57 41.54 -27.95
C ASP A 174 27.03 41.10 -27.76
N GLY A 175 27.40 40.69 -26.55
CA GLY A 175 28.71 40.11 -26.26
C GLY A 175 29.36 40.63 -24.99
N CYS A 176 29.37 41.96 -24.84
CA CYS A 176 29.97 42.64 -23.72
C CYS A 176 28.92 43.49 -22.99
N GLY A 177 28.66 43.18 -21.72
CA GLY A 177 27.61 43.88 -20.98
C GLY A 177 28.01 45.31 -20.59
N ASP A 178 27.04 46.06 -20.07
CA ASP A 178 27.14 47.44 -19.56
C ASP A 178 28.25 47.72 -18.51
N ARG A 179 28.91 46.68 -18.02
CA ARG A 179 30.02 46.71 -17.06
C ARG A 179 31.32 46.12 -17.61
N CYS A 180 31.42 45.97 -18.93
CA CYS A 180 32.57 45.43 -19.64
C CYS A 180 33.01 44.05 -19.16
N ARG A 181 32.01 43.19 -18.99
CA ARG A 181 32.14 41.78 -18.68
C ARG A 181 31.52 40.96 -19.80
N VAL A 182 32.25 39.92 -20.21
CA VAL A 182 31.76 38.99 -21.22
C VAL A 182 30.44 38.43 -20.72
N GLU A 183 29.41 38.55 -21.56
CA GLU A 183 28.08 38.09 -21.23
C GLU A 183 28.02 36.56 -21.26
N TYR A 184 27.12 35.98 -20.47
CA TYR A 184 26.99 34.53 -20.41
C TYR A 184 26.54 33.97 -21.77
N GLY A 185 27.22 32.93 -22.25
CA GLY A 185 26.99 32.35 -23.59
C GLY A 185 27.79 33.02 -24.72
N TRP A 186 28.48 34.13 -24.44
CA TRP A 186 29.29 34.83 -25.44
C TRP A 186 30.78 34.50 -25.30
N THR A 187 31.46 34.42 -26.44
CA THR A 187 32.92 34.31 -26.49
C THR A 187 33.50 35.51 -27.21
N CYS A 188 34.28 36.32 -26.48
CA CYS A 188 34.91 37.54 -26.99
C CYS A 188 36.41 37.33 -27.17
N ALA A 189 36.94 37.77 -28.31
CA ALA A 189 38.37 37.75 -28.58
C ALA A 189 38.81 39.01 -29.33
N GLY A 190 39.85 39.68 -28.81
CA GLY A 190 40.48 40.84 -29.43
C GLY A 190 41.91 41.05 -28.95
N ALA A 191 42.62 41.94 -29.63
CA ALA A 191 43.98 42.34 -29.26
C ALA A 191 43.93 43.51 -28.27
N PRO A 192 44.94 43.68 -27.39
CA PRO A 192 45.01 44.86 -26.51
C PRO A 192 44.98 46.14 -27.33
N GLY A 193 44.04 47.06 -27.04
CA GLY A 193 43.90 48.32 -27.77
C GLY A 193 42.91 48.30 -28.94
N THR A 194 42.12 47.24 -29.11
CA THR A 194 41.08 47.12 -30.15
C THR A 194 39.79 46.55 -29.56
N SER A 195 38.65 46.75 -30.22
CA SER A 195 37.38 46.12 -29.86
C SER A 195 37.47 44.60 -30.00
N ASP A 196 36.92 43.88 -29.04
CA ASP A 196 36.71 42.45 -29.12
C ASP A 196 35.61 42.11 -30.14
N HIS A 197 35.82 41.02 -30.87
CA HIS A 197 34.75 40.40 -31.64
C HIS A 197 34.10 39.32 -30.78
N CYS A 198 32.87 39.56 -30.37
CA CYS A 198 32.08 38.61 -29.61
C CYS A 198 31.19 37.76 -30.54
N GLY A 199 31.22 36.45 -30.35
CA GLY A 199 30.40 35.50 -31.10
C GLY A 199 29.71 34.50 -30.18
N ALA A 200 28.45 34.23 -30.48
CA ALA A 200 27.67 33.14 -29.90
C ALA A 200 27.97 31.83 -30.62
N VAL A 201 27.93 30.71 -29.90
CA VAL A 201 28.24 29.37 -30.44
C VAL A 201 27.08 28.43 -30.16
N CYS A 202 26.26 28.23 -31.18
CA CYS A 202 25.11 27.36 -31.09
C CYS A 202 25.47 25.92 -30.71
N GLY A 203 24.89 25.42 -29.62
CA GLY A 203 25.02 24.06 -29.13
C GLY A 203 26.20 23.86 -28.16
N ASP A 204 26.71 24.92 -27.54
CA ASP A 204 27.78 24.84 -26.54
C ASP A 204 27.26 24.65 -25.10
N GLY A 205 25.94 24.63 -24.94
CA GLY A 205 25.19 24.45 -23.71
C GLY A 205 24.88 25.77 -23.00
N ARG A 206 25.19 26.94 -23.59
CA ARG A 206 25.04 28.24 -22.94
C ARG A 206 24.27 29.21 -23.83
N LEU A 207 23.04 29.54 -23.43
CA LEU A 207 22.21 30.48 -24.19
C LEU A 207 22.82 31.89 -24.23
N ALA A 208 23.31 32.31 -25.39
CA ALA A 208 23.75 33.67 -25.67
C ALA A 208 22.53 34.59 -25.92
N VAL A 209 22.06 35.23 -24.84
CA VAL A 209 20.88 36.11 -24.88
C VAL A 209 21.07 37.22 -25.91
N GLY A 210 20.16 37.31 -26.90
CA GLY A 210 20.20 38.32 -27.97
C GLY A 210 20.71 37.78 -29.31
N ALA A 211 21.55 36.73 -29.31
CA ALA A 211 22.02 36.04 -30.51
C ALA A 211 21.34 34.68 -30.73
N GLU A 212 20.94 33.99 -29.66
CA GLU A 212 20.37 32.65 -29.71
C GLU A 212 18.99 32.63 -29.05
N VAL A 213 18.06 31.88 -29.64
CA VAL A 213 16.73 31.64 -29.03
C VAL A 213 16.65 30.31 -28.27
N CYS A 214 17.57 29.38 -28.51
CA CYS A 214 17.78 28.16 -27.74
C CYS A 214 19.24 27.66 -27.85
N ASP A 215 19.66 26.78 -26.94
CA ASP A 215 20.93 26.03 -27.03
C ASP A 215 20.77 24.70 -26.27
N ASP A 216 20.73 23.57 -26.97
CA ASP A 216 20.51 22.24 -26.38
C ASP A 216 21.82 21.48 -26.07
N GLY A 217 22.96 22.17 -26.05
CA GLY A 217 24.27 21.57 -25.75
C GLY A 217 24.82 20.66 -26.86
N HIS A 218 24.22 20.72 -28.06
CA HIS A 218 24.67 19.95 -29.20
C HIS A 218 25.34 20.78 -30.29
N LEU A 219 26.68 20.80 -30.27
CA LEU A 219 27.49 21.57 -31.22
C LEU A 219 27.13 21.25 -32.68
N VAL A 220 27.01 22.31 -33.49
CA VAL A 220 26.74 22.24 -34.92
C VAL A 220 27.73 21.27 -35.62
N GLY A 221 27.21 20.20 -36.22
CA GLY A 221 28.01 19.20 -36.95
C GLY A 221 28.60 18.07 -36.12
N ALA A 222 28.34 18.01 -34.82
CA ALA A 222 28.46 16.76 -34.06
C ALA A 222 27.26 15.85 -34.41
N ALA A 223 27.40 14.54 -34.27
CA ALA A 223 26.29 13.59 -34.41
C ALA A 223 25.99 13.02 -33.02
N PRO A 224 24.80 13.21 -32.43
CA PRO A 224 24.46 12.65 -31.15
C PRO A 224 23.31 11.61 -31.25
N PRO A 225 23.07 10.86 -30.16
CA PRO A 225 21.99 9.90 -30.05
C PRO A 225 20.77 10.57 -29.40
N GLY A 226 19.95 11.31 -30.14
CA GLY A 226 18.71 11.86 -29.59
C GLY A 226 18.03 12.92 -30.45
N PRO A 227 16.72 13.18 -30.21
CA PRO A 227 15.99 14.26 -30.87
C PRO A 227 16.51 15.62 -30.38
N ARG A 228 16.82 16.51 -31.34
CA ARG A 228 17.36 17.86 -31.09
C ARG A 228 16.21 18.81 -30.80
N GLY A 229 16.29 19.55 -29.69
CA GLY A 229 15.30 20.59 -29.35
C GLY A 229 15.63 21.94 -29.98
N CYS A 230 16.89 22.13 -30.36
CA CYS A 230 17.40 23.31 -31.04
C CYS A 230 18.00 22.92 -32.40
N SER A 231 17.77 23.75 -33.42
CA SER A 231 18.30 23.51 -34.77
C SER A 231 19.76 23.96 -34.91
N ASP A 232 20.42 23.56 -36.00
CA ASP A 232 21.80 23.97 -36.32
C ASP A 232 21.94 25.51 -36.51
N ASP A 233 20.82 26.20 -36.75
CA ASP A 233 20.71 27.67 -36.86
C ASP A 233 20.20 28.33 -35.57
N CYS A 234 20.18 27.60 -34.44
CA CYS A 234 19.75 28.09 -33.13
C CYS A 234 18.28 28.54 -33.04
N GLU A 235 17.42 28.01 -33.91
CA GLU A 235 15.96 28.13 -33.82
C GLU A 235 15.35 26.94 -33.09
N VAL A 236 14.29 27.17 -32.31
CA VAL A 236 13.54 26.13 -31.61
C VAL A 236 12.88 25.19 -32.62
N VAL A 237 13.12 23.88 -32.49
CA VAL A 237 12.51 22.87 -33.37
C VAL A 237 11.00 22.79 -33.07
N PRO A 238 10.13 22.70 -34.10
CA PRO A 238 8.69 22.56 -33.87
C PRO A 238 8.34 21.42 -32.91
N GLY A 239 7.48 21.70 -31.92
CA GLY A 239 7.06 20.76 -30.87
C GLY A 239 7.95 20.77 -29.61
N PHE A 240 9.04 21.56 -29.61
CA PHE A 240 9.87 21.75 -28.43
C PHE A 240 9.65 23.15 -27.84
N HIS A 241 9.62 23.22 -26.52
CA HIS A 241 9.67 24.49 -25.78
C HIS A 241 11.02 24.59 -25.08
N CYS A 242 11.82 25.57 -25.48
CA CYS A 242 13.11 25.86 -24.87
C CYS A 242 12.93 27.09 -23.96
N GLY A 243 13.11 26.90 -22.66
CA GLY A 243 13.06 27.96 -21.68
C GLY A 243 14.32 27.95 -20.81
N PRO A 244 14.64 29.06 -20.14
CA PRO A 244 15.63 29.01 -19.07
C PRO A 244 15.14 28.00 -18.03
N ALA A 245 16.00 27.04 -17.67
CA ALA A 245 15.70 26.03 -16.66
C ALA A 245 15.47 26.70 -15.29
N ASP A 246 14.22 27.05 -15.00
CA ASP A 246 13.74 27.54 -13.70
C ASP A 246 14.42 28.81 -13.15
N PHE A 247 13.68 29.51 -12.30
CA PHE A 247 13.98 30.85 -11.83
C PHE A 247 14.96 30.81 -10.65
N ASP A 248 16.26 30.58 -10.88
CA ASP A 248 17.27 31.01 -9.91
C ASP A 248 18.56 31.51 -10.57
N LEU A 249 19.10 32.55 -9.95
CA LEU A 249 20.14 33.42 -10.49
C LEU A 249 21.45 32.62 -10.66
N VAL A 250 22.04 32.72 -11.86
CA VAL A 250 23.36 32.23 -12.30
C VAL A 250 23.40 30.80 -12.89
N GLY A 251 23.04 30.65 -14.17
CA GLY A 251 23.33 29.46 -15.00
C GLY A 251 22.20 29.09 -15.96
N ARG A 252 22.19 29.68 -17.16
CA ARG A 252 21.14 29.48 -18.17
C ARG A 252 21.52 28.33 -19.12
N ASP A 253 21.32 27.11 -18.67
CA ASP A 253 21.26 25.95 -19.56
C ASP A 253 19.86 25.95 -20.20
N SER A 254 19.78 26.01 -21.53
CA SER A 254 18.50 25.93 -22.25
C SER A 254 18.07 24.48 -22.38
N THR A 255 17.35 23.96 -21.40
CA THR A 255 16.70 22.65 -21.53
C THR A 255 15.47 22.78 -22.43
N CYS A 256 15.49 22.11 -23.57
CA CYS A 256 14.34 21.97 -24.45
C CYS A 256 13.53 20.72 -24.08
N GLY A 257 12.24 20.88 -23.81
CA GLY A 257 11.31 19.79 -23.52
C GLY A 257 10.17 19.74 -24.53
N ALA A 258 9.75 18.53 -24.90
CA ALA A 258 8.48 18.32 -25.60
C ALA A 258 7.32 18.37 -24.60
N SER A 259 6.18 18.93 -25.00
CA SER A 259 5.00 19.09 -24.15
C SER A 259 3.80 18.47 -24.80
N CYS A 260 3.36 17.35 -24.24
CA CYS A 260 2.20 16.64 -24.74
C CYS A 260 0.91 17.48 -24.64
N GLY A 261 0.13 17.52 -25.71
CA GLY A 261 -1.16 18.18 -25.80
C GLY A 261 -1.10 19.63 -26.24
N ASP A 262 -0.04 20.06 -26.92
CA ASP A 262 0.14 21.43 -27.41
C ASP A 262 -0.27 21.62 -28.88
N GLY A 263 -0.64 20.53 -29.53
CA GLY A 263 -1.05 20.44 -30.93
C GLY A 263 0.09 20.32 -31.94
N VAL A 264 1.30 20.00 -31.48
CA VAL A 264 2.48 19.87 -32.33
C VAL A 264 3.34 18.67 -31.91
N VAL A 265 3.37 17.62 -32.74
CA VAL A 265 4.16 16.42 -32.46
C VAL A 265 5.67 16.69 -32.51
N ALA A 266 6.33 16.54 -31.36
CA ALA A 266 7.78 16.58 -31.22
C ALA A 266 8.42 15.32 -31.83
N VAL A 267 8.98 15.46 -33.03
CA VAL A 267 9.51 14.34 -33.83
C VAL A 267 10.54 13.51 -33.05
N GLY A 268 10.25 12.22 -32.89
CA GLY A 268 11.14 11.27 -32.21
C GLY A 268 11.02 11.24 -30.68
N VAL A 269 10.13 12.06 -30.11
CA VAL A 269 9.75 12.03 -28.68
C VAL A 269 8.29 11.62 -28.53
N GLU A 270 7.40 12.24 -29.29
CA GLU A 270 5.95 12.03 -29.24
C GLU A 270 5.50 11.18 -30.42
N ALA A 271 4.59 10.23 -30.19
CA ALA A 271 3.97 9.44 -31.26
C ALA A 271 2.71 10.11 -31.83
N CYS A 272 2.07 10.97 -31.05
CA CYS A 272 0.88 11.76 -31.40
C CYS A 272 0.80 13.01 -30.50
N ASP A 273 -0.10 13.94 -30.86
CA ASP A 273 -0.52 15.07 -30.01
C ASP A 273 -1.91 15.54 -30.44
N ASP A 274 -2.95 15.29 -29.64
CA ASP A 274 -4.34 15.64 -29.97
C ASP A 274 -4.81 16.96 -29.30
N HIS A 275 -3.87 17.89 -29.09
CA HIS A 275 -4.10 19.24 -28.53
C HIS A 275 -4.55 19.24 -27.07
N ASN A 276 -4.49 18.11 -26.37
CA ASN A 276 -4.72 18.05 -24.94
C ASN A 276 -4.06 16.82 -24.28
N THR A 277 -4.27 16.61 -22.98
CA THR A 277 -3.66 15.50 -22.21
C THR A 277 -4.71 14.59 -21.59
N ARG A 278 -5.90 14.53 -22.19
CA ARG A 278 -6.95 13.63 -21.74
C ARG A 278 -6.64 12.25 -22.31
N ASP A 279 -6.93 11.21 -21.54
CA ASP A 279 -6.89 9.85 -22.07
C ASP A 279 -8.24 9.55 -22.73
N GLY A 280 -8.21 8.81 -23.84
CA GLY A 280 -9.34 8.26 -24.56
C GLY A 280 -9.77 9.03 -25.80
N ASP A 281 -9.12 10.12 -26.20
CA ASP A 281 -9.43 10.93 -27.39
C ASP A 281 -8.43 10.80 -28.54
N GLY A 282 -7.53 9.82 -28.44
CA GLY A 282 -6.68 9.34 -29.51
C GLY A 282 -5.19 9.48 -29.24
N CYS A 283 -4.81 10.45 -28.41
CA CYS A 283 -3.47 10.55 -27.88
C CYS A 283 -3.49 10.55 -26.35
N SER A 284 -2.78 9.60 -25.74
CA SER A 284 -2.73 9.50 -24.29
C SER A 284 -2.01 10.68 -23.64
N ALA A 285 -2.19 10.88 -22.33
CA ALA A 285 -1.51 11.91 -21.55
C ALA A 285 0.04 11.83 -21.57
N VAL A 286 0.60 10.75 -22.11
CA VAL A 286 2.05 10.52 -22.30
C VAL A 286 2.46 10.54 -23.78
N CYS A 287 1.60 11.04 -24.66
CA CYS A 287 1.82 11.19 -26.10
C CYS A 287 2.14 9.88 -26.84
N ALA A 288 1.51 8.79 -26.38
CA ALA A 288 1.42 7.52 -27.10
C ALA A 288 0.05 7.41 -27.77
N VAL A 289 0.03 6.90 -29.02
CA VAL A 289 -1.20 6.61 -29.76
C VAL A 289 -2.01 5.58 -28.98
N GLU A 290 -3.28 5.89 -28.74
CA GLU A 290 -4.16 5.03 -27.98
C GLU A 290 -4.67 3.85 -28.82
N PRO A 291 -4.99 2.69 -28.20
CA PRO A 291 -5.58 1.57 -28.93
C PRO A 291 -6.89 1.95 -29.64
N GLY A 292 -7.08 1.53 -30.90
CA GLY A 292 -8.27 1.86 -31.70
C GLY A 292 -8.19 3.20 -32.45
N TRP A 293 -7.06 3.91 -32.38
CA TRP A 293 -6.87 5.21 -33.01
C TRP A 293 -5.72 5.21 -34.02
N ASP A 294 -5.92 5.89 -35.16
CA ASP A 294 -4.88 6.20 -36.15
C ASP A 294 -4.68 7.72 -36.24
N CYS A 295 -3.50 8.19 -35.83
CA CYS A 295 -3.13 9.61 -35.88
C CYS A 295 -2.37 9.99 -37.17
N GLY A 296 -2.18 9.05 -38.09
CA GLY A 296 -1.54 9.24 -39.39
C GLY A 296 -0.07 9.69 -39.30
N ALA A 297 0.52 10.05 -40.45
CA ALA A 297 1.92 10.50 -40.52
C ALA A 297 2.19 11.86 -39.85
N GLY A 298 1.13 12.61 -39.52
CA GLY A 298 1.22 13.89 -38.82
C GLY A 298 1.08 13.77 -37.30
N GLY A 299 0.52 12.68 -36.78
CA GLY A 299 0.31 12.42 -35.35
C GLY A 299 -0.67 13.38 -34.63
N VAL A 300 -1.18 14.43 -35.30
CA VAL A 300 -2.04 15.45 -34.68
C VAL A 300 -3.55 15.21 -34.85
N ALA A 301 -3.92 14.38 -35.82
CA ALA A 301 -5.32 14.15 -36.19
C ALA A 301 -5.66 12.68 -36.00
N CYS A 302 -5.90 12.29 -34.76
CA CYS A 302 -6.32 10.95 -34.39
C CYS A 302 -7.77 10.72 -34.79
N VAL A 303 -8.01 9.66 -35.57
CA VAL A 303 -9.34 9.17 -35.91
C VAL A 303 -9.49 7.75 -35.42
N ALA A 304 -10.66 7.43 -34.89
CA ALA A 304 -10.98 6.05 -34.51
C ALA A 304 -11.08 5.16 -35.76
N VAL A 305 -10.54 3.95 -35.68
CA VAL A 305 -10.42 3.02 -36.81
C VAL A 305 -11.46 1.92 -36.68
N CYS A 306 -12.54 2.09 -37.42
CA CYS A 306 -13.60 1.11 -37.41
C CYS A 306 -13.20 -0.24 -38.04
N GLY A 307 -13.39 -1.32 -37.29
CA GLY A 307 -13.15 -2.70 -37.67
C GLY A 307 -11.73 -3.20 -37.38
N ASP A 308 -11.01 -2.59 -36.43
CA ASP A 308 -9.65 -2.99 -36.05
C ASP A 308 -9.60 -3.90 -34.80
N GLY A 309 -10.76 -4.13 -34.18
CA GLY A 309 -10.95 -4.95 -33.00
C GLY A 309 -10.72 -4.21 -31.68
N ALA A 310 -10.53 -2.89 -31.68
CA ALA A 310 -10.30 -2.09 -30.48
C ALA A 310 -11.34 -0.97 -30.33
N LEU A 311 -12.09 -0.98 -29.23
CA LEU A 311 -13.13 0.03 -28.98
C LEU A 311 -12.52 1.39 -28.59
N ALA A 312 -12.57 2.37 -29.51
CA ALA A 312 -12.25 3.77 -29.20
C ALA A 312 -13.41 4.47 -28.46
N SER A 313 -13.13 5.53 -27.68
CA SER A 313 -14.18 6.20 -26.86
C SER A 313 -15.32 6.85 -27.67
N VAL A 314 -15.07 7.13 -28.94
CA VAL A 314 -16.02 7.75 -29.87
C VAL A 314 -16.78 6.73 -30.73
N GLU A 315 -16.38 5.47 -30.70
CA GLU A 315 -17.03 4.37 -31.42
C GLU A 315 -18.14 3.75 -30.59
N GLY A 316 -19.25 3.39 -31.23
CA GLY A 316 -20.35 2.69 -30.56
C GLY A 316 -20.10 1.19 -30.39
N CYS A 317 -19.23 0.63 -31.23
CA CYS A 317 -18.80 -0.77 -31.29
C CYS A 317 -17.57 -0.88 -32.22
N ASP A 318 -16.88 -2.01 -32.17
CA ASP A 318 -15.91 -2.44 -33.18
C ASP A 318 -15.85 -3.97 -33.12
N ASP A 319 -16.32 -4.70 -34.13
CA ASP A 319 -16.36 -6.18 -34.15
C ASP A 319 -15.18 -6.81 -34.89
N GLY A 320 -14.10 -6.04 -35.10
CA GLY A 320 -12.88 -6.50 -35.75
C GLY A 320 -12.96 -6.57 -37.28
N ASN A 321 -14.05 -6.09 -37.89
CA ASN A 321 -14.13 -5.91 -39.33
C ASN A 321 -15.14 -4.81 -39.77
N THR A 322 -15.43 -4.70 -41.08
CA THR A 322 -16.35 -3.67 -41.63
C THR A 322 -17.49 -4.26 -42.46
N VAL A 323 -17.75 -5.56 -42.28
CA VAL A 323 -18.96 -6.22 -42.79
C VAL A 323 -20.15 -5.65 -42.00
N ALA A 324 -21.34 -5.77 -42.59
CA ALA A 324 -22.58 -5.34 -41.95
C ALA A 324 -23.46 -6.56 -41.73
N GLY A 325 -24.16 -6.60 -40.60
CA GLY A 325 -25.00 -7.70 -40.14
C GLY A 325 -24.29 -8.70 -39.20
N ASP A 326 -23.08 -8.41 -38.75
CA ASP A 326 -22.28 -9.21 -37.83
C ASP A 326 -22.02 -8.54 -36.46
N GLY A 327 -22.64 -7.38 -36.24
CA GLY A 327 -22.78 -6.77 -34.92
C GLY A 327 -22.41 -5.30 -34.88
N CYS A 328 -21.41 -4.91 -35.66
CA CYS A 328 -21.00 -3.52 -35.83
C CYS A 328 -21.08 -3.11 -37.30
N SER A 329 -21.82 -2.05 -37.60
CA SER A 329 -21.90 -1.55 -38.97
C SER A 329 -20.54 -1.02 -39.44
N ALA A 330 -20.34 -0.92 -40.75
CA ALA A 330 -19.17 -0.28 -41.39
C ALA A 330 -18.91 1.20 -40.99
N THR A 331 -19.73 1.79 -40.11
CA THR A 331 -19.57 3.14 -39.54
C THR A 331 -19.51 3.14 -38.01
N CYS A 332 -19.19 1.99 -37.41
CA CYS A 332 -19.04 1.77 -35.98
C CYS A 332 -20.24 2.19 -35.14
N ARG A 333 -21.42 1.84 -35.67
CA ARG A 333 -22.71 1.89 -34.98
C ARG A 333 -23.16 0.47 -34.71
N VAL A 334 -23.58 0.22 -33.48
CA VAL A 334 -24.20 -1.03 -33.04
C VAL A 334 -25.39 -1.32 -33.95
N GLU A 335 -25.43 -2.51 -34.52
CA GLU A 335 -26.52 -2.95 -35.38
C GLU A 335 -27.71 -3.44 -34.55
N VAL A 336 -28.91 -3.39 -35.13
CA VAL A 336 -30.13 -3.81 -34.42
C VAL A 336 -30.05 -5.30 -34.11
N GLY A 337 -30.32 -5.68 -32.85
CA GLY A 337 -30.21 -7.06 -32.36
C GLY A 337 -28.88 -7.40 -31.69
N PHE A 338 -27.90 -6.48 -31.70
CA PHE A 338 -26.57 -6.72 -31.14
C PHE A 338 -26.27 -5.82 -29.93
N LEU A 339 -25.54 -6.36 -28.96
CA LEU A 339 -24.99 -5.66 -27.80
C LEU A 339 -23.47 -5.79 -27.82
N CYS A 340 -22.77 -4.64 -27.83
CA CYS A 340 -21.31 -4.58 -27.84
C CYS A 340 -20.82 -3.98 -26.50
N GLY A 341 -19.94 -4.68 -25.78
CA GLY A 341 -19.42 -4.24 -24.48
C GLY A 341 -18.66 -5.32 -23.70
N PRO A 342 -18.11 -5.01 -22.51
CA PRO A 342 -17.20 -5.89 -21.74
C PRO A 342 -17.82 -7.20 -21.22
N ASN A 343 -19.08 -7.47 -21.53
CA ASN A 343 -19.85 -8.63 -21.05
C ASN A 343 -20.05 -9.72 -22.11
N ALA A 344 -19.59 -9.51 -23.35
CA ALA A 344 -19.42 -10.61 -24.31
C ALA A 344 -18.06 -11.26 -24.01
N GLU A 345 -18.02 -12.58 -23.82
CA GLU A 345 -16.86 -13.27 -23.26
C GLU A 345 -15.55 -13.04 -24.05
N GLY A 346 -14.66 -12.20 -23.51
CA GLY A 346 -13.27 -12.02 -23.93
C GLY A 346 -12.78 -10.56 -23.85
N PRO A 347 -11.49 -10.29 -23.53
CA PRO A 347 -10.86 -9.02 -23.89
C PRO A 347 -10.43 -9.05 -25.37
N PRO A 348 -10.72 -8.01 -26.17
CA PRO A 348 -11.10 -6.64 -25.79
C PRO A 348 -12.62 -6.38 -25.85
N ALA A 349 -13.02 -5.18 -25.44
CA ALA A 349 -14.41 -4.68 -25.34
C ALA A 349 -15.20 -4.57 -26.67
N SER A 350 -14.77 -5.32 -27.69
CA SER A 350 -15.14 -5.30 -29.10
C SER A 350 -16.00 -6.51 -29.52
N ALA A 351 -16.26 -7.47 -28.64
CA ALA A 351 -17.15 -8.57 -28.98
C ALA A 351 -18.62 -8.09 -28.98
N CYS A 352 -19.21 -7.97 -30.18
CA CYS A 352 -20.64 -7.81 -30.35
C CYS A 352 -21.31 -9.19 -30.32
N ALA A 353 -22.30 -9.36 -29.45
CA ALA A 353 -23.09 -10.59 -29.37
C ALA A 353 -24.56 -10.29 -29.71
N SER A 354 -25.21 -11.20 -30.41
CA SER A 354 -26.66 -11.17 -30.64
C SER A 354 -27.38 -11.27 -29.28
N THR A 355 -28.43 -10.46 -29.12
CA THR A 355 -29.20 -10.38 -27.87
C THR A 355 -30.44 -11.24 -28.01
N CYS A 356 -30.28 -12.51 -27.64
CA CYS A 356 -31.38 -13.45 -27.72
C CYS A 356 -32.59 -13.03 -26.89
N GLY A 357 -33.76 -12.93 -27.53
CA GLY A 357 -35.04 -12.61 -26.90
C GLY A 357 -35.45 -11.15 -27.04
N ASP A 358 -34.84 -10.34 -27.89
CA ASP A 358 -35.24 -8.93 -28.04
C ASP A 358 -36.51 -8.73 -28.91
N GLY A 359 -37.07 -9.83 -29.43
CA GLY A 359 -38.24 -9.86 -30.29
C GLY A 359 -37.92 -9.72 -31.78
N VAL A 360 -36.64 -9.77 -32.16
CA VAL A 360 -36.14 -9.64 -33.53
C VAL A 360 -35.09 -10.71 -33.82
N ARG A 361 -35.43 -11.71 -34.64
CA ARG A 361 -34.49 -12.76 -35.04
C ARG A 361 -33.31 -12.18 -35.84
N ALA A 362 -32.11 -12.18 -35.25
CA ALA A 362 -30.85 -11.83 -35.91
C ALA A 362 -30.40 -12.93 -36.91
N ALA A 363 -29.42 -12.63 -37.76
CA ALA A 363 -29.02 -13.53 -38.86
C ALA A 363 -28.36 -14.84 -38.37
N ASP A 364 -27.77 -14.80 -37.18
CA ASP A 364 -27.10 -15.89 -36.47
C ASP A 364 -28.01 -16.65 -35.49
N GLU A 365 -29.26 -16.21 -35.30
CA GLU A 365 -30.23 -16.83 -34.40
C GLU A 365 -31.09 -17.89 -35.12
N GLY A 366 -31.38 -19.00 -34.46
CA GLY A 366 -32.33 -20.03 -34.91
C GLY A 366 -33.81 -19.70 -34.64
N CYS A 367 -34.10 -18.88 -33.63
CA CYS A 367 -35.43 -18.40 -33.24
C CYS A 367 -35.30 -17.16 -32.32
N ASP A 368 -36.36 -16.36 -32.16
CA ASP A 368 -36.47 -15.26 -31.16
C ASP A 368 -37.96 -14.97 -30.86
N GLU A 369 -38.45 -15.26 -29.65
CA GLU A 369 -39.87 -15.08 -29.28
C GLU A 369 -40.19 -13.74 -28.58
N GLY A 370 -39.19 -12.94 -28.20
CA GLY A 370 -39.33 -11.75 -27.35
C GLY A 370 -39.48 -12.03 -25.84
N GLY A 371 -38.59 -11.46 -25.02
CA GLY A 371 -38.52 -11.53 -23.56
C GLY A 371 -37.34 -10.69 -23.00
N ASP A 372 -37.44 -10.15 -21.78
CA ASP A 372 -36.39 -9.28 -21.21
C ASP A 372 -35.03 -10.01 -21.09
N ALA A 373 -33.95 -9.32 -21.50
CA ALA A 373 -32.56 -9.75 -21.33
C ALA A 373 -32.26 -10.08 -19.85
N GLY A 374 -32.29 -11.38 -19.52
CA GLY A 374 -32.18 -11.90 -18.15
C GLY A 374 -33.13 -13.06 -17.85
N PHE A 375 -34.16 -13.25 -18.67
CA PHE A 375 -35.03 -14.43 -18.63
C PHE A 375 -35.27 -14.92 -20.07
N PRO A 376 -34.36 -15.74 -20.63
CA PRO A 376 -34.64 -16.36 -21.91
C PRO A 376 -35.85 -17.29 -21.77
N THR A 377 -36.85 -16.96 -22.58
CA THR A 377 -37.69 -17.88 -23.36
C THR A 377 -38.75 -18.68 -22.61
N THR A 378 -39.99 -18.31 -22.94
CA THR A 378 -41.11 -19.24 -23.07
C THR A 378 -40.73 -20.42 -23.97
N ALA A 379 -40.79 -21.59 -23.37
CA ALA A 379 -41.00 -22.94 -23.92
C ALA A 379 -40.26 -23.40 -25.21
N GLY A 380 -40.13 -22.66 -26.32
CA GLY A 380 -39.64 -23.23 -27.59
C GLY A 380 -38.40 -22.64 -28.27
N CYS A 381 -37.83 -21.57 -27.74
CA CYS A 381 -36.54 -21.03 -28.18
C CYS A 381 -35.54 -21.14 -27.01
N ALA A 382 -34.29 -21.51 -27.21
CA ALA A 382 -33.31 -21.67 -26.13
C ALA A 382 -32.63 -20.34 -25.77
N ALA A 383 -31.92 -20.29 -24.64
CA ALA A 383 -31.17 -19.11 -24.19
C ALA A 383 -30.06 -18.64 -25.15
N GLY A 384 -29.56 -19.54 -25.99
CA GLY A 384 -28.62 -19.26 -27.09
C GLY A 384 -29.32 -19.00 -28.43
N CYS A 385 -30.63 -18.76 -28.44
CA CYS A 385 -31.45 -18.56 -29.64
C CYS A 385 -31.42 -19.72 -30.64
N GLU A 386 -31.15 -20.93 -30.15
CA GLU A 386 -31.32 -22.19 -30.87
C GLU A 386 -32.76 -22.69 -30.68
N VAL A 387 -33.35 -23.36 -31.66
CA VAL A 387 -34.67 -24.00 -31.46
C VAL A 387 -34.53 -25.05 -30.37
N ALA A 388 -35.31 -24.95 -29.29
CA ALA A 388 -35.22 -25.87 -28.16
C ALA A 388 -35.58 -27.30 -28.60
N ASP A 389 -34.91 -28.30 -28.03
CA ASP A 389 -35.18 -29.71 -28.33
C ASP A 389 -36.65 -30.04 -28.04
N GLY A 390 -37.34 -30.71 -28.97
CA GLY A 390 -38.79 -31.00 -28.87
C GLY A 390 -39.72 -29.86 -29.33
N TRP A 391 -39.16 -28.78 -29.88
CA TRP A 391 -39.93 -27.63 -30.35
C TRP A 391 -39.78 -27.38 -31.84
N THR A 392 -40.84 -26.86 -32.46
CA THR A 392 -40.79 -26.40 -33.85
C THR A 392 -41.23 -24.94 -33.94
N CYS A 393 -40.35 -24.09 -34.46
CA CYS A 393 -40.55 -22.64 -34.55
C CYS A 393 -40.85 -22.17 -35.97
N HIS A 394 -41.73 -21.17 -36.11
CA HIS A 394 -42.06 -20.53 -37.38
C HIS A 394 -41.95 -19.00 -37.29
N GLU A 395 -41.37 -18.36 -38.32
CA GLU A 395 -41.19 -16.92 -38.39
C GLU A 395 -42.49 -16.18 -38.73
N LEU A 396 -42.74 -15.07 -38.02
CA LEU A 396 -43.78 -14.11 -38.36
C LEU A 396 -43.23 -12.92 -39.16
N PRO A 397 -44.08 -12.21 -39.93
CA PRO A 397 -43.68 -11.02 -40.69
C PRO A 397 -43.12 -9.86 -39.85
N SER A 398 -43.25 -9.92 -38.53
CA SER A 398 -42.72 -8.93 -37.57
C SER A 398 -41.27 -9.18 -37.16
N GLY A 399 -40.63 -10.26 -37.62
CA GLY A 399 -39.28 -10.66 -37.19
C GLY A 399 -39.24 -11.55 -35.94
N ARG A 400 -40.41 -11.88 -35.38
CA ARG A 400 -40.55 -12.73 -34.18
C ARG A 400 -40.84 -14.19 -34.57
N SER A 401 -40.36 -15.15 -33.78
CA SER A 401 -40.64 -16.58 -33.89
C SER A 401 -41.83 -17.00 -33.00
N VAL A 402 -42.56 -18.03 -33.42
CA VAL A 402 -43.58 -18.70 -32.60
C VAL A 402 -43.33 -20.20 -32.64
N CYS A 403 -43.15 -20.81 -31.46
CA CYS A 403 -42.80 -22.22 -31.31
C CYS A 403 -43.97 -23.04 -30.72
N ALA A 404 -44.03 -24.34 -31.07
CA ALA A 404 -45.03 -25.30 -30.57
C ALA A 404 -44.39 -26.65 -30.18
N ALA A 405 -44.90 -27.27 -29.10
CA ALA A 405 -44.40 -28.51 -28.50
C ALA A 405 -44.75 -29.77 -29.30
N THR A 406 -43.87 -30.78 -29.23
CA THR A 406 -44.13 -32.14 -29.71
C THR A 406 -44.52 -33.08 -28.56
N ARG A 407 -45.77 -33.55 -28.60
CA ARG A 407 -46.28 -34.87 -28.14
C ARG A 407 -45.57 -35.62 -26.97
N CYS A 408 -46.21 -35.56 -25.80
CA CYS A 408 -46.12 -36.48 -24.65
C CYS A 408 -45.63 -37.93 -24.94
N GLY A 409 -44.55 -38.30 -24.25
CA GLY A 409 -43.86 -39.57 -24.25
C GLY A 409 -42.61 -39.62 -25.14
N ASP A 410 -41.98 -38.48 -25.39
CA ASP A 410 -40.78 -38.37 -26.23
C ASP A 410 -39.47 -38.09 -25.46
N GLY A 411 -39.55 -38.03 -24.13
CA GLY A 411 -38.44 -37.89 -23.18
C GLY A 411 -38.08 -36.43 -22.91
N ILE A 412 -38.96 -35.49 -23.25
CA ILE A 412 -38.73 -34.05 -23.11
C ILE A 412 -39.98 -33.43 -22.48
N VAL A 413 -39.84 -32.79 -21.32
CA VAL A 413 -40.97 -32.07 -20.70
C VAL A 413 -41.19 -30.74 -21.44
N ALA A 414 -42.21 -30.65 -22.29
CA ALA A 414 -42.44 -29.51 -23.17
C ALA A 414 -43.89 -28.96 -23.13
N GLY A 415 -44.04 -27.67 -22.82
CA GLY A 415 -45.31 -26.95 -22.95
C GLY A 415 -46.20 -27.07 -21.72
N ASP A 416 -47.42 -27.61 -21.87
CA ASP A 416 -48.38 -27.82 -20.76
C ASP A 416 -48.16 -29.18 -20.04
N GLU A 417 -47.09 -29.89 -20.39
CA GLU A 417 -46.71 -31.19 -19.81
C GLU A 417 -46.13 -30.98 -18.41
N ALA A 418 -46.65 -31.71 -17.41
CA ALA A 418 -46.11 -31.71 -16.05
C ALA A 418 -44.88 -32.64 -15.90
N CYS A 419 -44.81 -33.69 -16.73
CA CYS A 419 -43.75 -34.71 -16.78
C CYS A 419 -43.69 -35.34 -18.19
N ASP A 420 -42.63 -36.10 -18.52
CA ASP A 420 -42.50 -36.93 -19.75
C ASP A 420 -41.43 -38.02 -19.58
N ASP A 421 -41.82 -39.27 -19.30
CA ASP A 421 -40.90 -40.38 -18.99
C ASP A 421 -40.37 -41.14 -20.22
N GLY A 422 -40.42 -40.53 -21.41
CA GLY A 422 -39.99 -41.17 -22.66
C GLY A 422 -40.93 -42.28 -23.14
N GLY A 423 -42.11 -42.37 -22.53
CA GLY A 423 -43.14 -43.36 -22.79
C GLY A 423 -44.56 -42.79 -22.69
N ASN A 424 -45.55 -43.65 -22.94
CA ASN A 424 -46.96 -43.28 -22.82
C ASN A 424 -47.73 -44.35 -22.03
N ALA A 425 -46.99 -45.07 -21.18
CA ALA A 425 -47.57 -45.99 -20.22
C ALA A 425 -48.06 -45.18 -19.01
N SER A 426 -48.61 -45.87 -18.01
CA SER A 426 -49.07 -45.21 -16.79
C SER A 426 -48.72 -46.15 -15.65
N GLY A 427 -48.32 -45.61 -14.52
CA GLY A 427 -47.71 -46.31 -13.39
C GLY A 427 -46.18 -46.37 -13.42
N ASP A 428 -45.54 -45.68 -14.35
CA ASP A 428 -44.08 -45.56 -14.52
C ASP A 428 -43.53 -44.16 -14.23
N GLY A 429 -44.39 -43.26 -13.73
CA GLY A 429 -44.01 -41.96 -13.19
C GLY A 429 -44.71 -40.81 -13.89
N CYS A 430 -44.91 -40.91 -15.21
CA CYS A 430 -45.68 -39.94 -15.96
C CYS A 430 -46.92 -40.58 -16.61
N SER A 431 -48.08 -39.94 -16.42
CA SER A 431 -49.31 -40.47 -17.02
C SER A 431 -49.34 -40.27 -18.52
N ALA A 432 -50.20 -41.04 -19.21
CA ALA A 432 -50.39 -40.93 -20.66
C ALA A 432 -50.95 -39.57 -21.16
N GLY A 433 -51.21 -38.64 -20.25
CA GLY A 433 -51.60 -37.25 -20.51
C GLY A 433 -50.58 -36.24 -19.99
N CYS A 434 -49.35 -36.67 -19.72
CA CYS A 434 -48.25 -35.86 -19.21
C CYS A 434 -48.59 -35.11 -17.91
N ALA A 435 -49.25 -35.83 -16.99
CA ALA A 435 -49.49 -35.38 -15.62
C ALA A 435 -48.77 -36.29 -14.63
N ASP A 436 -48.19 -35.69 -13.58
CA ASP A 436 -47.50 -36.41 -12.50
C ASP A 436 -48.40 -37.47 -11.89
N GLU A 437 -47.86 -38.69 -11.73
CA GLU A 437 -48.57 -39.79 -11.10
C GLU A 437 -48.40 -39.78 -9.57
N VAL A 438 -49.40 -40.31 -8.85
CA VAL A 438 -49.36 -40.36 -7.38
C VAL A 438 -48.25 -41.32 -6.94
N GLY A 439 -47.38 -40.85 -6.04
CA GLY A 439 -46.24 -41.62 -5.53
C GLY A 439 -44.93 -41.38 -6.30
N PHE A 440 -44.92 -40.47 -7.28
CA PHE A 440 -43.74 -40.11 -8.04
C PHE A 440 -43.45 -38.59 -7.95
N THR A 441 -42.17 -38.24 -7.98
CA THR A 441 -41.71 -36.85 -8.11
C THR A 441 -40.79 -36.74 -9.33
N CYS A 442 -41.22 -35.95 -10.29
CA CYS A 442 -40.44 -35.66 -11.49
C CYS A 442 -39.73 -34.31 -11.26
N ARG A 443 -38.38 -34.30 -11.28
CA ARG A 443 -37.59 -33.11 -10.91
C ARG A 443 -36.87 -32.44 -12.08
N ASP A 444 -36.76 -33.12 -13.22
CA ASP A 444 -35.84 -32.72 -14.28
C ASP A 444 -36.57 -32.56 -15.63
N ALA A 445 -36.06 -31.69 -16.51
CA ALA A 445 -36.62 -31.39 -17.84
C ALA A 445 -36.64 -32.60 -18.83
N HIS A 446 -36.05 -33.73 -18.42
CA HIS A 446 -36.04 -35.00 -19.16
C HIS A 446 -37.14 -35.98 -18.69
N GLY A 447 -37.95 -35.58 -17.70
CA GLY A 447 -39.10 -36.32 -17.19
C GLY A 447 -38.77 -37.69 -16.57
N ASP A 448 -37.54 -37.86 -16.09
CA ASP A 448 -37.20 -38.93 -15.16
C ASP A 448 -37.95 -38.71 -13.83
N CYS A 449 -38.89 -39.61 -13.56
CA CYS A 449 -39.73 -39.58 -12.37
C CYS A 449 -39.27 -40.64 -11.38
N ASP A 450 -38.82 -40.20 -10.20
CA ASP A 450 -38.43 -41.10 -9.12
C ASP A 450 -39.63 -41.38 -8.20
N ALA A 451 -39.74 -42.61 -7.71
CA ALA A 451 -40.71 -42.95 -6.67
C ALA A 451 -40.38 -42.20 -5.37
N ILE A 452 -41.40 -41.74 -4.66
CA ILE A 452 -41.25 -40.93 -3.44
C ILE A 452 -41.07 -41.86 -2.24
N CYS A 453 -39.82 -42.19 -1.93
CA CYS A 453 -39.50 -42.95 -0.73
C CYS A 453 -39.98 -42.25 0.56
N GLY A 454 -40.73 -42.99 1.38
CA GLY A 454 -41.32 -42.55 2.63
C GLY A 454 -42.72 -41.95 2.50
N ASP A 455 -43.46 -42.25 1.42
CA ASP A 455 -44.86 -41.82 1.27
C ASP A 455 -45.89 -42.92 1.62
N GLY A 456 -45.40 -44.15 1.85
CA GLY A 456 -46.16 -45.31 2.28
C GLY A 456 -46.75 -46.13 1.14
N LEU A 457 -46.41 -45.82 -0.11
CA LEU A 457 -46.74 -46.58 -1.31
C LEU A 457 -45.52 -47.40 -1.73
N ILE A 458 -45.74 -48.54 -2.40
CA ILE A 458 -44.65 -49.30 -3.04
C ILE A 458 -44.89 -49.27 -4.54
N VAL A 459 -44.29 -48.29 -5.22
CA VAL A 459 -44.48 -48.03 -6.65
C VAL A 459 -43.13 -47.95 -7.38
N GLY A 460 -43.16 -48.12 -8.71
CA GLY A 460 -41.94 -48.09 -9.51
C GLY A 460 -40.91 -49.13 -9.10
N GLY A 461 -39.70 -48.67 -8.74
CA GLY A 461 -38.54 -49.49 -8.39
C GLY A 461 -38.37 -49.81 -6.90
N GLU A 462 -39.33 -49.45 -6.05
CA GLU A 462 -39.23 -49.60 -4.60
C GLU A 462 -39.31 -51.08 -4.17
N ALA A 463 -38.40 -51.48 -3.27
CA ALA A 463 -38.41 -52.79 -2.64
C ALA A 463 -39.17 -52.80 -1.30
N CYS A 464 -39.29 -51.64 -0.65
CA CYS A 464 -40.03 -51.38 0.58
C CYS A 464 -40.29 -49.88 0.71
N ASP A 465 -41.26 -49.47 1.54
CA ASP A 465 -41.52 -48.06 1.88
C ASP A 465 -42.23 -47.99 3.25
N GLU A 466 -41.58 -47.46 4.27
CA GLU A 466 -42.09 -47.43 5.65
C GLU A 466 -43.05 -46.25 5.94
N GLY A 467 -43.34 -45.43 4.94
CA GLY A 467 -44.07 -44.17 5.08
C GLY A 467 -43.23 -43.05 5.72
N PRO A 468 -43.87 -41.91 6.02
CA PRO A 468 -43.14 -40.75 6.52
C PRO A 468 -42.61 -41.08 7.91
N ALA A 469 -41.30 -40.89 8.09
CA ALA A 469 -40.64 -41.08 9.38
C ALA A 469 -41.43 -40.36 10.48
N SER A 470 -42.02 -41.13 11.39
CA SER A 470 -42.69 -40.53 12.54
C SER A 470 -41.62 -39.83 13.39
N SER A 471 -41.88 -38.60 13.78
CA SER A 471 -41.04 -37.87 14.74
C SER A 471 -41.21 -38.38 16.19
N GLU A 472 -41.68 -39.62 16.34
CA GLU A 472 -41.99 -40.23 17.62
C GLU A 472 -40.71 -40.82 18.21
N PRO A 473 -40.44 -40.65 19.52
CA PRO A 473 -39.25 -41.22 20.16
C PRO A 473 -39.19 -42.76 20.17
N ASP A 474 -40.32 -43.43 19.89
CA ASP A 474 -40.48 -44.88 19.89
C ASP A 474 -40.72 -45.45 18.46
N ALA A 475 -40.28 -44.74 17.41
CA ALA A 475 -40.40 -45.23 16.04
C ALA A 475 -39.51 -46.47 15.84
N PRO A 476 -40.01 -47.57 15.22
CA PRO A 476 -39.21 -48.77 14.99
C PRO A 476 -37.98 -48.45 14.11
N PRO A 477 -36.87 -49.20 14.28
CA PRO A 477 -35.65 -49.00 13.51
C PRO A 477 -35.92 -49.17 12.01
N ARG A 478 -35.37 -48.25 11.20
CA ARG A 478 -35.55 -48.25 9.74
C ARG A 478 -34.96 -49.53 9.16
N GLY A 479 -35.82 -50.37 8.61
CA GLY A 479 -35.45 -51.60 7.89
C GLY A 479 -35.46 -51.43 6.38
N CYS A 480 -35.95 -50.30 5.87
CA CYS A 480 -35.86 -49.93 4.47
C CYS A 480 -34.70 -48.94 4.23
N ALA A 481 -34.00 -49.07 3.10
CA ALA A 481 -32.94 -48.14 2.71
C ALA A 481 -33.50 -46.72 2.50
N GLU A 482 -32.65 -45.69 2.63
CA GLU A 482 -33.07 -44.29 2.49
C GLU A 482 -33.63 -43.94 1.09
N ASP A 483 -33.34 -44.77 0.09
CA ASP A 483 -33.82 -44.66 -1.29
C ASP A 483 -34.96 -45.65 -1.60
N CYS A 484 -35.43 -46.42 -0.60
CA CYS A 484 -36.46 -47.46 -0.75
C CYS A 484 -36.11 -48.57 -1.76
N GLY A 485 -34.90 -48.59 -2.32
CA GLY A 485 -34.47 -49.53 -3.35
C GLY A 485 -34.11 -50.91 -2.82
N ALA A 486 -33.97 -51.06 -1.51
CA ALA A 486 -33.64 -52.33 -0.86
C ALA A 486 -34.13 -52.38 0.59
N VAL A 487 -34.41 -53.59 1.05
CA VAL A 487 -34.52 -53.90 2.49
C VAL A 487 -33.11 -53.99 3.08
N LEU A 488 -32.86 -53.29 4.18
CA LEU A 488 -31.57 -53.28 4.88
C LEU A 488 -31.26 -54.67 5.46
N HIS A 489 -29.97 -54.98 5.51
CA HIS A 489 -29.49 -56.27 5.99
C HIS A 489 -29.89 -56.47 7.46
N GLY A 490 -30.45 -57.64 7.81
CA GLY A 490 -30.99 -57.92 9.14
C GLY A 490 -32.50 -57.66 9.32
N PHE A 491 -33.16 -57.09 8.31
CA PHE A 491 -34.59 -56.76 8.35
C PHE A 491 -35.42 -57.59 7.37
N THR A 492 -36.68 -57.85 7.74
CA THR A 492 -37.71 -58.36 6.82
C THR A 492 -38.90 -57.40 6.81
N CYS A 493 -39.22 -56.87 5.63
CA CYS A 493 -40.31 -55.91 5.44
C CYS A 493 -41.53 -56.56 4.77
N SER A 494 -42.74 -56.19 5.20
CA SER A 494 -43.98 -56.62 4.56
C SER A 494 -45.11 -55.61 4.74
N GLY A 495 -46.04 -55.54 3.79
CA GLY A 495 -47.17 -54.59 3.79
C GLY A 495 -46.91 -53.33 2.97
N GLU A 496 -47.95 -52.50 2.81
CA GLU A 496 -47.93 -51.18 2.16
C GLU A 496 -48.80 -50.24 3.02
N PRO A 497 -48.22 -49.38 3.88
CA PRO A 497 -46.78 -49.16 4.11
C PRO A 497 -46.05 -50.40 4.67
N SER A 498 -44.78 -50.55 4.33
CA SER A 498 -43.88 -51.60 4.80
C SER A 498 -43.67 -51.52 6.30
N VAL A 499 -43.90 -52.63 7.00
CA VAL A 499 -43.50 -52.81 8.39
C VAL A 499 -42.30 -53.74 8.40
N CYS A 500 -41.15 -53.23 8.85
CA CYS A 500 -39.90 -53.96 8.92
C CYS A 500 -39.62 -54.44 10.35
N VAL A 501 -39.22 -55.70 10.49
CA VAL A 501 -38.86 -56.31 11.78
C VAL A 501 -37.46 -56.92 11.71
N THR A 502 -36.73 -56.84 12.83
CA THR A 502 -35.39 -57.42 13.00
C THR A 502 -35.48 -58.93 13.15
N ARG A 503 -34.38 -59.64 12.84
CA ARG A 503 -34.33 -61.10 12.86
C ARG A 503 -33.23 -61.61 13.78
N CYS A 504 -33.60 -61.78 15.04
CA CYS A 504 -32.71 -62.36 16.04
C CYS A 504 -32.13 -63.73 15.63
N GLY A 505 -30.80 -63.85 15.74
CA GLY A 505 -30.02 -65.05 15.45
C GLY A 505 -29.52 -65.14 14.02
N ASP A 506 -29.37 -64.02 13.31
CA ASP A 506 -28.83 -63.97 11.94
C ASP A 506 -27.35 -63.54 11.87
N ASN A 507 -26.70 -63.42 13.03
CA ASN A 507 -25.31 -62.98 13.26
C ASN A 507 -25.08 -61.48 13.04
N VAL A 508 -26.14 -60.67 12.98
CA VAL A 508 -26.06 -59.21 12.84
C VAL A 508 -26.84 -58.60 14.00
N VAL A 509 -26.28 -57.57 14.64
CA VAL A 509 -27.00 -56.82 15.68
C VAL A 509 -27.69 -55.64 15.00
N ALA A 510 -29.00 -55.75 14.75
CA ALA A 510 -29.77 -54.75 14.02
C ALA A 510 -30.97 -54.23 14.84
N GLY A 511 -31.23 -52.93 14.75
CA GLY A 511 -32.40 -52.31 15.38
C GLY A 511 -32.38 -52.37 16.91
N ASP A 512 -33.39 -53.02 17.52
CA ASP A 512 -33.58 -53.09 18.98
C ASP A 512 -32.82 -54.26 19.64
N GLU A 513 -31.99 -54.97 18.89
CA GLU A 513 -31.18 -56.09 19.38
C GLU A 513 -30.03 -55.57 20.24
N ALA A 514 -29.87 -56.13 21.45
CA ALA A 514 -28.76 -55.82 22.35
C ALA A 514 -27.57 -56.79 22.17
N CYS A 515 -27.77 -57.89 21.46
CA CYS A 515 -26.76 -58.91 21.11
C CYS A 515 -27.34 -59.84 20.03
N ASP A 516 -26.49 -60.51 19.23
CA ASP A 516 -26.90 -61.59 18.31
C ASP A 516 -25.80 -62.66 18.23
N ASP A 517 -26.04 -63.83 18.83
CA ASP A 517 -25.10 -64.96 18.89
C ASP A 517 -25.25 -65.97 17.72
N GLY A 518 -26.01 -65.60 16.69
CA GLY A 518 -26.25 -66.42 15.50
C GLY A 518 -27.27 -67.55 15.66
N ARG A 519 -28.07 -67.56 16.73
CA ARG A 519 -29.04 -68.63 17.01
C ARG A 519 -30.45 -68.11 17.32
N ALA A 520 -31.35 -68.28 16.35
CA ALA A 520 -32.75 -67.84 16.43
C ALA A 520 -33.69 -68.69 17.33
N GLU A 521 -33.20 -69.69 18.08
CA GLU A 521 -34.07 -70.66 18.76
C GLU A 521 -33.82 -70.77 20.28
N GLN A 522 -34.91 -70.62 21.05
CA GLN A 522 -35.02 -70.96 22.46
C GLN A 522 -34.50 -72.37 22.73
N ILE A 523 -33.44 -72.49 23.55
CA ILE A 523 -33.01 -73.80 24.01
C ILE A 523 -33.79 -74.19 25.25
N ALA A 524 -34.25 -75.44 25.20
CA ALA A 524 -34.91 -76.17 26.26
C ALA A 524 -34.19 -76.09 27.62
N GLU A 525 -34.99 -76.20 28.68
CA GLU A 525 -34.60 -76.32 30.09
C GLU A 525 -33.34 -77.19 30.27
N GLY A 526 -32.20 -76.55 30.60
CA GLY A 526 -30.95 -77.24 30.97
C GLY A 526 -29.73 -77.07 30.05
N ALA A 527 -29.71 -76.13 29.10
CA ALA A 527 -28.49 -75.75 28.37
C ALA A 527 -27.72 -74.63 29.09
N GLU A 528 -26.38 -74.64 28.97
CA GLU A 528 -25.43 -73.66 29.54
C GLU A 528 -26.00 -72.24 29.49
N VAL A 529 -25.95 -71.54 30.63
CA VAL A 529 -26.40 -70.14 30.74
C VAL A 529 -25.69 -69.33 29.65
N ARG A 530 -26.45 -68.65 28.80
CA ARG A 530 -25.95 -67.85 27.67
C ARG A 530 -26.06 -66.39 28.00
N GLY A 531 -25.17 -65.57 27.44
CA GLY A 531 -25.25 -64.13 27.58
C GLY A 531 -26.23 -63.43 26.64
N CYS A 532 -26.69 -64.07 25.56
CA CYS A 532 -27.71 -63.52 24.65
C CYS A 532 -28.95 -64.43 24.59
N ASP A 533 -30.15 -63.87 24.79
CA ASP A 533 -31.42 -64.62 24.78
C ASP A 533 -32.08 -64.70 23.40
N GLY A 534 -33.16 -65.50 23.29
CA GLY A 534 -33.87 -65.71 22.01
C GLY A 534 -34.74 -64.53 21.55
N GLU A 535 -34.72 -63.41 22.28
CA GLU A 535 -35.26 -62.11 21.88
C GLU A 535 -34.12 -61.09 21.72
N CYS A 536 -32.87 -61.56 21.61
CA CYS A 536 -31.66 -60.78 21.38
C CYS A 536 -31.42 -59.73 22.48
N ARG A 537 -31.70 -60.08 23.74
CA ARG A 537 -31.34 -59.29 24.92
C ARG A 537 -30.20 -59.92 25.70
N ILE A 538 -29.37 -59.06 26.31
CA ILE A 538 -28.29 -59.51 27.18
C ILE A 538 -28.88 -60.08 28.48
N VAL A 539 -28.51 -61.31 28.81
CA VAL A 539 -28.93 -61.99 30.04
C VAL A 539 -28.25 -61.33 31.25
N PRO A 540 -28.98 -61.01 32.34
CA PRO A 540 -28.39 -60.38 33.52
C PRO A 540 -27.18 -61.15 34.08
N GLY A 541 -26.08 -60.45 34.39
CA GLY A 541 -24.80 -61.03 34.85
C GLY A 541 -23.82 -61.38 33.72
N TRP A 542 -24.19 -61.13 32.47
CA TRP A 542 -23.35 -61.32 31.29
C TRP A 542 -23.04 -59.98 30.63
N SER A 543 -21.83 -59.86 30.11
CA SER A 543 -21.43 -58.74 29.25
C SER A 543 -21.10 -59.29 27.86
N CYS A 544 -21.77 -58.75 26.84
CA CYS A 544 -21.53 -59.11 25.44
C CYS A 544 -20.63 -58.07 24.76
N ASP A 545 -19.77 -58.50 23.85
CA ASP A 545 -19.03 -57.60 22.97
C ASP A 545 -19.91 -57.04 21.83
N ASP A 546 -19.47 -55.95 21.21
CA ASP A 546 -20.13 -55.35 20.04
C ASP A 546 -19.82 -56.12 18.72
N GLY A 547 -19.51 -57.41 18.81
CA GLY A 547 -19.19 -58.26 17.67
C GLY A 547 -20.43 -58.68 16.88
N GLU A 548 -20.22 -58.98 15.60
CA GLU A 548 -21.23 -59.56 14.68
C GLU A 548 -20.69 -60.92 14.16
N PRO A 549 -21.03 -62.06 14.79
CA PRO A 549 -21.93 -62.25 15.94
C PRO A 549 -21.33 -61.86 17.29
N SER A 550 -22.18 -61.55 18.27
CA SER A 550 -21.80 -61.10 19.61
C SER A 550 -21.33 -62.25 20.50
N TYR A 551 -20.26 -62.03 21.27
CA TYR A 551 -19.69 -62.98 22.22
C TYR A 551 -19.83 -62.47 23.66
N CYS A 552 -20.41 -63.30 24.55
CA CYS A 552 -20.74 -62.89 25.92
C CYS A 552 -19.97 -63.68 27.00
N LEU A 553 -19.50 -62.98 28.04
CA LEU A 553 -18.74 -63.52 29.18
C LEU A 553 -19.37 -63.15 30.54
N PRO A 554 -19.16 -63.95 31.61
CA PRO A 554 -19.51 -63.59 33.00
C PRO A 554 -18.72 -62.36 33.48
N GLY A 555 -19.30 -61.54 34.36
CA GLY A 555 -18.72 -60.26 34.80
C GLY A 555 -18.00 -60.34 36.15
N CYS A 556 -16.69 -60.05 36.15
CA CYS A 556 -15.83 -59.99 37.34
C CYS A 556 -16.04 -58.71 38.18
N GLY A 557 -15.90 -58.82 39.50
CA GLY A 557 -15.91 -57.73 40.47
C GLY A 557 -17.30 -57.38 41.02
N ASP A 558 -18.24 -58.32 40.96
CA ASP A 558 -19.62 -58.13 41.41
C ASP A 558 -19.91 -58.74 42.81
N GLY A 559 -18.89 -59.36 43.41
CA GLY A 559 -18.89 -59.97 44.72
C GLY A 559 -19.38 -61.42 44.74
N LEU A 560 -19.61 -62.04 43.57
CA LEU A 560 -20.12 -63.41 43.44
C LEU A 560 -19.14 -64.25 42.62
N VAL A 561 -18.56 -65.29 43.22
CA VAL A 561 -17.69 -66.22 42.46
C VAL A 561 -18.55 -67.15 41.61
N GLN A 562 -18.67 -66.88 40.31
CA GLN A 562 -19.53 -67.62 39.37
C GLN A 562 -18.78 -68.16 38.14
N GLY A 563 -19.22 -69.33 37.66
CA GLY A 563 -18.69 -69.91 36.43
C GLY A 563 -17.20 -70.30 36.52
N VAL A 564 -16.33 -69.56 35.83
CA VAL A 564 -14.88 -69.83 35.70
C VAL A 564 -14.00 -68.91 36.56
N GLU A 565 -14.61 -68.06 37.38
CA GLU A 565 -13.92 -67.15 38.29
C GLU A 565 -13.22 -67.93 39.42
N ALA A 566 -11.97 -67.58 39.70
CA ALA A 566 -11.19 -68.19 40.79
C ALA A 566 -11.34 -67.42 42.12
N CYS A 567 -11.73 -66.15 42.05
CA CYS A 567 -12.05 -65.27 43.16
C CYS A 567 -12.94 -64.13 42.63
N ASP A 568 -13.63 -63.42 43.52
CA ASP A 568 -14.30 -62.13 43.26
C ASP A 568 -14.41 -61.37 44.59
N ASP A 569 -13.63 -60.30 44.74
CA ASP A 569 -13.57 -59.50 45.97
C ASP A 569 -14.52 -58.28 45.95
N GLY A 570 -15.47 -58.27 45.01
CA GLY A 570 -16.47 -57.20 44.88
C GLY A 570 -15.96 -55.96 44.18
N ASN A 571 -14.78 -56.02 43.53
CA ASN A 571 -14.27 -54.92 42.73
C ASN A 571 -13.34 -55.39 41.58
N LEU A 572 -12.78 -54.43 40.82
CA LEU A 572 -11.92 -54.68 39.65
C LEU A 572 -10.52 -54.08 39.85
N ALA A 573 -10.08 -53.88 41.09
CA ALA A 573 -8.71 -53.48 41.37
C ALA A 573 -7.77 -54.68 41.19
N ASP A 574 -6.55 -54.40 40.78
CA ASP A 574 -5.46 -55.37 40.82
C ASP A 574 -4.61 -55.07 42.08
N ASP A 575 -3.85 -56.07 42.54
CA ASP A 575 -2.95 -56.08 43.71
C ASP A 575 -3.63 -56.04 45.11
N ASP A 576 -4.93 -56.33 45.21
CA ASP A 576 -5.68 -56.48 46.48
C ASP A 576 -6.08 -57.94 46.80
N GLY A 577 -5.63 -58.89 45.98
CA GLY A 577 -5.78 -60.32 46.20
C GLY A 577 -6.59 -61.04 45.12
N CYS A 578 -7.54 -60.35 44.48
CA CYS A 578 -8.26 -60.84 43.32
C CYS A 578 -8.13 -59.89 42.13
N SER A 579 -7.42 -60.33 41.10
CA SER A 579 -7.22 -59.49 39.90
C SER A 579 -8.53 -59.13 39.20
N ALA A 580 -8.52 -58.06 38.39
CA ALA A 580 -9.65 -57.64 37.54
C ALA A 580 -10.10 -58.69 36.49
N GLY A 581 -9.32 -59.76 36.32
CA GLY A 581 -9.67 -60.94 35.51
C GLY A 581 -10.24 -62.11 36.33
N CYS A 582 -10.59 -61.89 37.61
CA CYS A 582 -11.09 -62.86 38.56
C CYS A 582 -10.18 -64.08 38.72
N THR A 583 -8.87 -63.80 38.78
CA THR A 583 -7.83 -64.78 39.12
C THR A 583 -7.14 -64.41 40.43
N VAL A 584 -6.90 -65.41 41.29
CA VAL A 584 -6.19 -65.23 42.57
C VAL A 584 -4.76 -64.78 42.30
N GLU A 585 -4.34 -63.71 42.95
CA GLU A 585 -3.04 -63.11 42.72
C GLU A 585 -1.89 -63.91 43.34
N PRO A 586 -0.65 -63.82 42.80
CA PRO A 586 0.45 -64.65 43.27
C PRO A 586 0.80 -64.43 44.74
N GLY A 587 0.72 -65.50 45.55
CA GLY A 587 1.06 -65.46 46.98
C GLY A 587 -0.10 -65.07 47.90
N GLN A 588 -1.31 -64.96 47.36
CA GLN A 588 -2.54 -64.72 48.10
C GLN A 588 -3.37 -66.01 48.15
N VAL A 589 -4.11 -66.20 49.22
CA VAL A 589 -5.15 -67.23 49.34
C VAL A 589 -6.47 -66.52 49.58
N CYS A 590 -7.46 -66.79 48.73
CA CYS A 590 -8.77 -66.16 48.76
C CYS A 590 -9.84 -67.16 49.18
N GLU A 591 -10.64 -66.81 50.18
CA GLU A 591 -11.77 -67.63 50.64
C GLU A 591 -13.04 -66.79 50.83
N GLY A 592 -14.20 -67.44 50.67
CA GLY A 592 -15.51 -66.80 50.85
C GLY A 592 -16.13 -66.20 49.59
N GLU A 593 -17.37 -65.72 49.75
CA GLU A 593 -18.16 -65.01 48.73
C GLU A 593 -18.85 -63.82 49.43
N PRO A 594 -18.41 -62.57 49.21
CA PRO A 594 -17.24 -62.14 48.42
C PRO A 594 -15.92 -62.73 48.93
N SER A 595 -14.96 -62.91 48.03
CA SER A 595 -13.62 -63.43 48.35
C SER A 595 -12.85 -62.44 49.24
N VAL A 596 -12.35 -62.92 50.38
CA VAL A 596 -11.39 -62.21 51.23
C VAL A 596 -10.03 -62.85 51.02
N CYS A 597 -9.05 -62.05 50.60
CA CYS A 597 -7.72 -62.52 50.22
C CYS A 597 -6.67 -61.97 51.19
N ALA A 598 -5.83 -62.85 51.74
CA ALA A 598 -4.70 -62.47 52.59
C ALA A 598 -3.47 -63.37 52.36
N ALA A 599 -2.33 -62.98 52.91
CA ALA A 599 -1.09 -63.74 52.84
C ALA A 599 -1.17 -65.01 53.69
N ASP A 600 -0.57 -66.09 53.18
CA ASP A 600 -0.32 -67.36 53.88
C ASP A 600 1.15 -67.68 53.64
N GLN A 601 2.01 -67.33 54.60
CA GLN A 601 3.46 -67.31 54.37
C GLN A 601 4.08 -68.71 54.34
N ASP A 602 3.55 -69.68 55.09
CA ASP A 602 4.07 -71.04 55.12
C ASP A 602 3.29 -72.03 54.23
N GLY A 603 2.14 -71.60 53.71
CA GLY A 603 1.33 -72.31 52.72
C GLY A 603 0.51 -73.44 53.32
N ASP A 604 0.24 -73.41 54.62
CA ASP A 604 -0.50 -74.45 55.32
C ASP A 604 -2.03 -74.31 55.14
N GLY A 605 -2.49 -73.18 54.62
CA GLY A 605 -3.90 -72.87 54.34
C GLY A 605 -4.59 -72.07 55.44
N ILE A 606 -3.89 -71.62 56.48
CA ILE A 606 -4.38 -70.65 57.48
C ILE A 606 -3.78 -69.28 57.15
N LEU A 607 -4.63 -68.25 57.12
CA LEU A 607 -4.21 -66.91 56.73
C LEU A 607 -3.44 -66.23 57.88
N ASP A 608 -2.36 -65.51 57.53
CA ASP A 608 -1.57 -64.71 58.47
C ASP A 608 -2.43 -63.66 59.19
N ASP A 609 -3.48 -63.16 58.53
CA ASP A 609 -4.47 -62.18 59.00
C ASP A 609 -5.89 -62.68 58.64
N GLY A 610 -6.26 -63.84 59.17
CA GLY A 610 -7.49 -64.54 58.81
C GLY A 610 -8.77 -63.94 59.38
N ASP A 611 -8.67 -62.97 60.31
CA ASP A 611 -9.81 -62.18 60.76
C ASP A 611 -10.00 -60.87 59.96
N GLY A 612 -9.04 -60.52 59.09
CA GLY A 612 -9.07 -59.34 58.22
C GLY A 612 -8.91 -58.02 58.98
N SER A 613 -8.29 -58.03 60.16
CA SER A 613 -8.00 -56.82 60.94
C SER A 613 -6.91 -55.94 60.33
N GLY A 614 -6.09 -56.50 59.43
CA GLY A 614 -4.90 -55.88 58.85
C GLY A 614 -3.64 -56.07 59.70
N ILE A 615 -3.69 -56.85 60.78
CA ILE A 615 -2.57 -57.05 61.72
C ILE A 615 -2.38 -58.53 62.01
N ALA A 616 -1.47 -59.17 61.29
CA ALA A 616 -1.15 -60.59 61.51
C ALA A 616 -0.74 -60.91 62.97
N GLY A 617 -1.46 -61.86 63.57
CA GLY A 617 -1.20 -62.44 64.89
C GLY A 617 -1.79 -61.66 66.07
N ASP A 618 -2.69 -60.71 65.85
CA ASP A 618 -3.41 -60.02 66.92
C ASP A 618 -4.67 -60.78 67.40
N HIS A 619 -5.20 -61.67 66.55
CA HIS A 619 -6.22 -62.65 66.87
C HIS A 619 -5.77 -64.09 66.52
N PRO A 620 -4.71 -64.64 67.15
CA PRO A 620 -4.18 -65.95 66.79
C PRO A 620 -5.21 -67.06 67.03
N CYS A 621 -5.30 -67.98 66.08
CA CYS A 621 -6.20 -69.12 66.12
C CYS A 621 -5.95 -69.96 67.37
N ALA A 622 -7.02 -70.32 68.07
CA ALA A 622 -6.94 -71.31 69.13
C ALA A 622 -6.73 -72.71 68.53
N SER A 623 -6.32 -73.68 69.36
CA SER A 623 -6.19 -75.09 68.95
C SER A 623 -7.39 -75.59 68.15
N PHE A 624 -7.15 -75.99 66.89
CA PHE A 624 -8.12 -76.47 65.90
C PHE A 624 -9.08 -75.43 65.29
N GLU A 625 -8.87 -74.15 65.58
CA GLU A 625 -9.53 -73.04 64.88
C GLU A 625 -8.76 -72.71 63.60
N THR A 626 -9.45 -72.40 62.50
CA THR A 626 -8.85 -72.28 61.16
C THR A 626 -9.47 -71.19 60.28
N VAL A 627 -10.50 -70.47 60.76
CA VAL A 627 -11.23 -69.46 59.98
C VAL A 627 -11.59 -68.31 60.91
N GLY A 628 -11.41 -67.06 60.45
CA GLY A 628 -11.75 -65.87 61.23
C GLY A 628 -10.79 -65.57 62.39
N CYS A 629 -9.56 -66.07 62.27
CA CYS A 629 -8.44 -65.91 63.21
C CYS A 629 -7.13 -66.01 62.45
N ASP A 630 -6.04 -65.54 63.05
CA ASP A 630 -4.71 -65.46 62.45
C ASP A 630 -3.89 -66.73 62.68
N ASP A 631 -2.99 -67.04 61.77
CA ASP A 631 -2.04 -68.13 61.96
C ASP A 631 -1.16 -67.90 63.21
N ASN A 632 -1.30 -68.78 64.20
CA ASN A 632 -0.53 -68.77 65.44
C ASN A 632 0.94 -69.23 65.26
N CYS A 633 1.32 -69.65 64.05
CA CYS A 633 2.69 -69.87 63.60
C CYS A 633 2.96 -69.46 62.13
N VAL A 634 2.71 -68.19 61.78
CA VAL A 634 2.94 -67.50 60.48
C VAL A 634 4.06 -68.02 59.54
N ALA A 635 5.14 -68.60 60.04
CA ALA A 635 6.27 -69.06 59.22
C ALA A 635 6.56 -70.57 59.29
N ASP A 636 5.83 -71.31 60.12
CA ASP A 636 6.10 -72.70 60.48
C ASP A 636 4.83 -73.56 60.36
N TRP A 637 4.70 -74.22 59.20
CA TRP A 637 3.54 -75.04 58.81
C TRP A 637 2.87 -75.78 59.98
N ASN A 638 1.61 -75.42 60.29
CA ASN A 638 0.86 -75.98 61.41
C ASN A 638 -0.67 -75.94 61.26
N VAL A 639 -1.24 -76.49 60.18
CA VAL A 639 -2.70 -76.54 59.85
C VAL A 639 -3.71 -76.82 60.98
N GLY A 640 -3.29 -77.45 62.07
CA GLY A 640 -4.14 -77.71 63.24
C GLY A 640 -4.13 -76.60 64.29
N GLN A 641 -3.32 -75.56 64.10
CA GLN A 641 -3.17 -74.39 64.96
C GLN A 641 -3.02 -74.76 66.45
N VAL A 642 -2.35 -75.88 66.75
CA VAL A 642 -2.28 -76.45 68.10
C VAL A 642 -1.42 -75.55 68.99
N ASP A 643 -2.02 -75.05 70.06
CA ASP A 643 -1.40 -74.25 71.12
C ASP A 643 -1.74 -74.89 72.47
N SER A 644 -0.82 -75.69 73.01
CA SER A 644 -1.05 -76.51 74.20
C SER A 644 -1.06 -75.73 75.51
N ASP A 645 -0.36 -74.58 75.58
CA ASP A 645 -0.30 -73.74 76.77
C ASP A 645 -1.17 -72.48 76.70
N GLY A 646 -1.77 -72.21 75.53
CA GLY A 646 -2.79 -71.18 75.31
C GLY A 646 -2.21 -69.77 75.34
N ASP A 647 -0.94 -69.61 74.96
CA ASP A 647 -0.24 -68.33 75.00
C ASP A 647 -0.36 -67.51 73.70
N GLY A 648 -1.04 -68.04 72.68
CA GLY A 648 -1.27 -67.42 71.38
C GLY A 648 -0.15 -67.68 70.37
N ARG A 649 0.85 -68.50 70.71
CA ARG A 649 1.87 -68.99 69.78
C ARG A 649 1.81 -70.51 69.70
N GLY A 650 1.61 -71.05 68.50
CA GLY A 650 1.45 -72.49 68.33
C GLY A 650 2.66 -73.32 68.74
N ASP A 651 2.40 -74.57 69.14
CA ASP A 651 3.41 -75.56 69.54
C ASP A 651 4.48 -75.77 68.45
N ALA A 652 4.14 -75.56 67.17
CA ALA A 652 5.03 -75.75 66.02
C ALA A 652 6.19 -74.75 65.99
N CYS A 653 5.92 -73.48 66.32
CA CYS A 653 6.89 -72.39 66.35
C CYS A 653 7.41 -72.08 67.77
N GLN A 654 6.94 -72.82 68.79
CA GLN A 654 7.49 -72.80 70.15
C GLN A 654 8.67 -73.79 70.32
N GLY A 655 9.92 -73.30 70.30
CA GLY A 655 11.12 -74.11 70.51
C GLY A 655 11.26 -74.70 71.93
N LEU A 656 11.27 -76.04 72.05
CA LEU A 656 11.47 -76.86 73.27
C LEU A 656 12.23 -76.21 74.45
N TYR A 657 11.54 -75.89 75.55
CA TYR A 657 12.15 -75.79 76.89
C TYR A 657 11.60 -76.89 77.82
N LEU A 658 12.35 -78.00 77.92
CA LEU A 658 12.16 -79.01 78.97
C LEU A 658 12.63 -78.45 80.32
N GLY A 659 11.70 -78.23 81.26
CA GLY A 659 12.04 -78.12 82.69
C GLY A 659 10.86 -77.70 83.60
N PRO A 660 10.69 -78.28 84.82
CA PRO A 660 9.40 -78.85 85.20
C PRO A 660 8.62 -78.17 86.35
N ARG A 661 7.28 -78.35 86.28
CA ARG A 661 6.23 -78.48 87.32
C ARG A 661 6.48 -77.99 88.75
N ILE A 662 5.52 -77.23 89.31
CA ILE A 662 4.81 -77.51 90.58
C ILE A 662 3.34 -77.04 90.42
N VAL A 663 2.38 -77.92 90.14
CA VAL A 663 1.38 -78.51 91.07
C VAL A 663 0.59 -77.51 91.92
N GLY A 664 -0.72 -77.40 91.60
CA GLY A 664 -1.79 -77.49 92.61
C GLY A 664 -2.39 -76.19 93.08
N GLY A 665 -3.65 -75.97 92.67
CA GLY A 665 -4.58 -74.96 93.19
C GLY A 665 -5.81 -74.91 92.32
#